data_AF-A0A9X4KY81-F1
#
_entry.id   AF-A0A9X4KY81-F1
#
_cell.length_a   1.000
_cell.length_b   1.000
_cell.length_c   1.000
_cell.angle_alpha   90.00
_cell.angle_beta   90.00
_cell.angle_gamma   90.00
#
_symmetry.space_group_name_H-M   'P 1'
#
loop_
_entity.id
_entity.type
_entity.pdbx_description
1 polymer ?
#
loop_
_entity_poly.entity_id
_entity_poly.type
_entity_poly.pdbx_seq_one_letter_code
_entity_poly.pdbx_strand_id
1 'polypeptide(L)'
;MNDMAFALHNLGYGLNEVATALYNLYSGVQDQVVPQVTDWLSDSRLGYRTEDVTAAVTAIFNVDPFSAMAQSLIRGGYSATQAAVALKTTFASSDAIEMAQGLAAAGYSRENVLAAIFQVYCDGYIYKEGALSTMDAVMAVVYPEVTDRFEATLKASDVRTAKYAISVMKSLGKTLEETIGVLARVYGLDVSAMLEVTLANRQFGLSESGIVDRIGAYYHRDPAALYVGWMAAHQYKAYDVLAIVQYTYSNLDSVAAARLLTEAGYSKESILFAFNYAGFHGDAADAMALVLVQLFGHDDAQSVAAELLRWAYQGSVAYLALKGAFPDKSQGDLLMAMKQAGFTDLYDAMRFSIASGDATAIMQFRNLGLSLSNAHYLLALWQYSMRDTVRYLIEVGYPLADIGRKLQEPDKLVQHLRALKYPFETVVTVVYGADPRPSLMVKYLYDNGYRNIDDLVKALQLVNSNPYEYAISLWFGPGGPWTLPTIAQAIARNSNLTLLQLGQSLMQSYNDRRYFTDMQVYEALKSVSNIGVSFIQSDLDAAISAMLTDLSEGVPFAIMREAGLGSNDAARVMKKLGWGWIPACIQLVQAGYGAGDTWGTLWDVYHNELGFQVLNIMSAVAPLASLGLADNLTTLQSVTRAALRKAMMDYFLRK
;
A
#
# COMPACT_ATOMS: atom_id res chain seq x y z
N MET A 1 0.82 77.96 66.42
CA MET A 1 -0.14 78.81 65.68
C MET A 1 -1.56 78.22 65.62
N ASN A 2 -1.75 76.89 65.58
CA ASN A 2 -3.04 76.25 66.02
C ASN A 2 -3.50 76.77 67.40
N ASP A 3 -2.55 77.26 68.22
CA ASP A 3 -2.79 77.77 69.56
C ASP A 3 -3.66 79.02 69.60
N MET A 4 -3.82 79.79 68.51
CA MET A 4 -4.65 81.00 68.54
C MET A 4 -6.14 80.69 68.50
N ALA A 5 -6.57 79.77 67.62
CA ALA A 5 -7.95 79.28 67.62
C ALA A 5 -8.30 78.62 68.97
N PHE A 6 -7.35 77.85 69.52
CA PHE A 6 -7.48 77.21 70.84
C PHE A 6 -7.51 78.21 72.00
N ALA A 7 -6.68 79.25 71.96
CA ALA A 7 -6.69 80.31 72.96
C ALA A 7 -8.00 81.10 72.95
N LEU A 8 -8.51 81.47 71.76
CA LEU A 8 -9.79 82.19 71.64
C LEU A 8 -10.97 81.31 72.09
N HIS A 9 -10.97 80.03 71.73
CA HIS A 9 -11.97 79.07 72.24
C HIS A 9 -11.94 78.97 73.77
N ASN A 10 -10.76 78.82 74.39
CA ASN A 10 -10.61 78.74 75.85
C ASN A 10 -10.95 80.04 76.58
N LEU A 11 -10.89 81.18 75.89
CA LEU A 11 -11.35 82.48 76.40
C LEU A 11 -12.88 82.64 76.31
N GLY A 12 -13.60 81.64 75.79
CA GLY A 12 -15.06 81.58 75.75
C GLY A 12 -15.70 82.17 74.50
N TYR A 13 -14.92 82.50 73.46
CA TYR A 13 -15.47 83.00 72.20
C TYR A 13 -16.23 81.91 71.44
N GLY A 14 -17.40 82.27 70.90
CA GLY A 14 -18.18 81.39 70.04
C GLY A 14 -17.49 81.14 68.70
N LEU A 15 -17.80 80.02 68.05
CA LEU A 15 -17.14 79.62 66.79
C LEU A 15 -17.14 80.70 65.70
N ASN A 16 -18.26 81.42 65.52
CA ASN A 16 -18.35 82.51 64.55
C ASN A 16 -17.47 83.71 64.93
N GLU A 17 -17.28 83.99 66.23
CA GLU A 17 -16.40 85.07 66.70
C GLU A 17 -14.94 84.69 66.49
N VAL A 18 -14.57 83.44 66.77
CA VAL A 18 -13.22 82.91 66.51
C VAL A 18 -12.93 82.95 65.01
N ALA A 19 -13.83 82.46 64.17
CA ALA A 19 -13.66 82.48 62.72
C ALA A 19 -13.61 83.92 62.15
N THR A 20 -14.37 84.87 62.72
CA THR A 20 -14.36 86.29 62.31
C THR A 20 -13.05 86.97 62.73
N ALA A 21 -12.55 86.66 63.93
CA ALA A 21 -11.26 87.15 64.41
C ALA A 21 -10.12 86.67 63.50
N LEU A 22 -10.15 85.38 63.11
CA LEU A 22 -9.19 84.82 62.15
C LEU A 22 -9.33 85.50 60.77
N TYR A 23 -10.54 85.70 60.25
CA TYR A 23 -10.76 86.43 59.00
C TYR A 23 -10.16 87.84 59.00
N ASN A 24 -10.43 88.63 60.05
CA ASN A 24 -9.93 90.00 60.17
C ASN A 24 -8.40 90.04 60.25
N LEU A 25 -7.78 89.06 60.93
CA LEU A 25 -6.33 88.95 61.07
C LEU A 25 -5.62 88.67 59.75
N TYR A 26 -6.28 87.98 58.81
CA TYR A 26 -5.67 87.48 57.56
C TYR A 26 -6.29 88.08 56.28
N SER A 27 -6.96 89.23 56.40
CA SER A 27 -7.81 89.91 55.39
C SER A 27 -7.15 90.33 54.06
N GLY A 28 -5.98 89.82 53.69
CA GLY A 28 -5.23 90.16 52.47
C GLY A 28 -4.94 89.01 51.49
N VAL A 29 -5.20 87.74 51.83
CA VAL A 29 -4.89 86.57 50.96
C VAL A 29 -6.01 85.52 51.04
N GLN A 30 -7.17 85.79 50.44
CA GLN A 30 -8.37 84.95 50.60
C GLN A 30 -8.15 83.47 50.23
N ASP A 31 -7.43 83.18 49.14
CA ASP A 31 -7.29 81.81 48.62
C ASP A 31 -6.38 80.88 49.46
N GLN A 32 -5.43 81.43 50.23
CA GLN A 32 -4.51 80.62 51.05
C GLN A 32 -4.95 80.53 52.52
N VAL A 33 -5.78 81.48 52.95
CA VAL A 33 -6.19 81.61 54.35
C VAL A 33 -7.35 80.69 54.68
N VAL A 34 -8.31 80.50 53.76
CA VAL A 34 -9.48 79.63 53.99
C VAL A 34 -9.07 78.20 54.39
N PRO A 35 -8.20 77.49 53.65
CA PRO A 35 -7.76 76.15 54.03
C PRO A 35 -7.10 76.12 55.42
N GLN A 36 -6.24 77.11 55.71
CA GLN A 36 -5.50 77.18 56.97
C GLN A 36 -6.43 77.46 58.18
N VAL A 37 -7.39 78.36 58.02
CA VAL A 37 -8.39 78.67 59.06
C VAL A 37 -9.30 77.48 59.30
N THR A 38 -9.73 76.78 58.23
CA THR A 38 -10.52 75.56 58.34
C THR A 38 -9.77 74.45 59.08
N ASP A 39 -8.50 74.18 58.74
CA ASP A 39 -7.68 73.18 59.44
C ASP A 39 -7.54 73.49 60.94
N TRP A 40 -7.29 74.75 61.29
CA TRP A 40 -7.19 75.16 62.69
C TRP A 40 -8.49 75.00 63.47
N LEU A 41 -9.63 75.36 62.87
CA LEU A 41 -10.94 75.25 63.52
C LEU A 41 -11.44 73.81 63.60
N SER A 42 -10.99 72.94 62.69
CA SER A 42 -11.26 71.50 62.71
C SER A 42 -10.35 70.71 63.65
N ASP A 43 -9.44 71.35 64.40
CA ASP A 43 -8.60 70.69 65.41
C ASP A 43 -9.47 70.06 66.50
N SER A 44 -9.34 68.75 66.70
CA SER A 44 -10.20 67.97 67.61
C SER A 44 -10.18 68.46 69.06
N ARG A 45 -9.13 69.20 69.46
CA ARG A 45 -9.01 69.81 70.79
C ARG A 45 -10.02 70.93 71.02
N LEU A 46 -10.59 71.52 69.97
CA LEU A 46 -11.60 72.58 70.04
C LEU A 46 -13.03 72.04 70.25
N GLY A 47 -13.26 70.75 70.00
CA GLY A 47 -14.56 70.12 70.20
C GLY A 47 -15.70 70.64 69.30
N TYR A 48 -15.40 71.48 68.29
CA TYR A 48 -16.39 71.93 67.33
C TYR A 48 -16.82 70.79 66.40
N ARG A 49 -18.10 70.75 66.05
CA ARG A 49 -18.58 69.84 65.00
C ARG A 49 -18.13 70.39 63.65
N THR A 50 -17.72 69.50 62.74
CA THR A 50 -17.29 69.90 61.40
C THR A 50 -18.35 70.72 60.66
N GLU A 51 -19.62 70.35 60.76
CA GLU A 51 -20.74 71.09 60.15
C GLU A 51 -20.78 72.56 60.60
N ASP A 52 -20.53 72.81 61.89
CA ASP A 52 -20.50 74.15 62.46
C ASP A 52 -19.29 74.94 61.96
N VAL A 53 -18.12 74.28 61.86
CA VAL A 53 -16.88 74.89 61.31
C VAL A 53 -17.08 75.27 59.85
N THR A 54 -17.63 74.36 59.04
CA THR A 54 -17.92 74.61 57.62
C THR A 54 -18.92 75.76 57.47
N ALA A 55 -19.99 75.79 58.26
CA ALA A 55 -20.97 76.88 58.22
C ALA A 55 -20.37 78.23 58.63
N ALA A 56 -19.55 78.26 59.68
CA ALA A 56 -18.90 79.47 60.17
C ALA A 56 -17.91 80.02 59.14
N VAL A 57 -17.02 79.17 58.60
CA VAL A 57 -16.05 79.59 57.57
C VAL A 57 -16.78 80.02 56.29
N THR A 58 -17.81 79.29 55.84
CA THR A 58 -18.62 79.69 54.68
C THR A 58 -19.28 81.06 54.89
N ALA A 59 -19.88 81.30 56.05
CA ALA A 59 -20.56 82.56 56.36
C ALA A 59 -19.63 83.78 56.36
N ILE A 60 -18.36 83.57 56.72
CA ILE A 60 -17.39 84.65 56.91
C ILE A 60 -16.54 84.88 55.66
N PHE A 61 -16.07 83.79 55.03
CA PHE A 61 -15.18 83.86 53.87
C PHE A 61 -15.94 83.81 52.53
N ASN A 62 -17.23 83.47 52.53
CA ASN A 62 -18.06 83.32 51.34
C ASN A 62 -17.48 82.34 50.29
N VAL A 63 -16.79 81.30 50.79
CA VAL A 63 -16.16 80.24 49.99
C VAL A 63 -16.49 78.91 50.65
N ASP A 64 -16.76 77.88 49.85
CA ASP A 64 -16.88 76.51 50.36
C ASP A 64 -15.51 76.00 50.88
N PRO A 65 -15.38 75.75 52.19
CA PRO A 65 -14.15 75.28 52.81
C PRO A 65 -13.64 73.96 52.23
N PHE A 66 -14.55 73.07 51.81
CA PHE A 66 -14.18 71.77 51.24
C PHE A 66 -13.46 71.96 49.91
N SER A 67 -14.10 72.68 48.98
CA SER A 67 -13.52 73.02 47.67
C SER A 67 -12.21 73.81 47.79
N ALA A 68 -12.12 74.77 48.70
CA ALA A 68 -10.90 75.55 48.93
C ALA A 68 -9.74 74.68 49.45
N MET A 69 -10.01 73.79 50.40
CA MET A 69 -9.01 72.84 50.90
C MET A 69 -8.56 71.87 49.80
N ALA A 70 -9.49 71.32 49.00
CA ALA A 70 -9.16 70.44 47.89
C ALA A 70 -8.25 71.14 46.84
N GLN A 71 -8.52 72.41 46.53
CA GLN A 71 -7.69 73.24 45.64
C GLN A 71 -6.31 73.55 46.23
N SER A 72 -6.21 73.75 47.54
CA SER A 72 -4.92 73.95 48.22
C SER A 72 -4.05 72.70 48.13
N LEU A 73 -4.64 71.52 48.36
CA LEU A 73 -3.93 70.23 48.33
C LEU A 73 -3.38 69.91 46.94
N ILE A 74 -4.14 70.14 45.86
CA ILE A 74 -3.65 69.93 44.49
C ILE A 74 -2.52 70.92 44.13
N ARG A 75 -2.63 72.20 44.53
CA ARG A 75 -1.56 73.20 44.35
C ARG A 75 -0.30 72.84 45.15
N GLY A 76 -0.48 72.19 46.29
CA GLY A 76 0.59 71.63 47.11
C GLY A 76 1.23 70.35 46.57
N GLY A 77 0.78 69.84 45.41
CA GLY A 77 1.33 68.65 44.76
C GLY A 77 0.89 67.32 45.38
N TYR A 78 -0.19 67.30 46.17
CA TYR A 78 -0.74 66.08 46.74
C TYR A 78 -1.35 65.21 45.63
N SER A 79 -1.26 63.88 45.76
CA SER A 79 -2.06 62.99 44.92
C SER A 79 -3.53 63.05 45.34
N ALA A 80 -4.45 62.68 44.43
CA ALA A 80 -5.87 62.63 44.75
C ALA A 80 -6.16 61.75 45.98
N THR A 81 -5.44 60.63 46.15
CA THR A 81 -5.56 59.76 47.32
C THR A 81 -5.11 60.44 48.61
N GLN A 82 -3.96 61.12 48.60
CA GLN A 82 -3.48 61.85 49.76
C GLN A 82 -4.44 62.99 50.12
N ALA A 83 -4.95 63.70 49.11
CA ALA A 83 -5.93 64.76 49.30
C ALA A 83 -7.25 64.22 49.87
N ALA A 84 -7.75 63.08 49.36
CA ALA A 84 -8.95 62.43 49.88
C ALA A 84 -8.80 61.99 51.34
N VAL A 85 -7.63 61.45 51.74
CA VAL A 85 -7.33 61.09 53.14
C VAL A 85 -7.32 62.33 54.03
N ALA A 86 -6.66 63.40 53.59
CA ALA A 86 -6.59 64.66 54.34
C ALA A 86 -7.99 65.27 54.51
N LEU A 87 -8.75 65.42 53.41
CA LEU A 87 -10.11 65.95 53.41
C LEU A 87 -11.05 65.09 54.27
N LYS A 88 -10.96 63.75 54.20
CA LYS A 88 -11.77 62.88 55.05
C LYS A 88 -11.43 63.03 56.53
N THR A 89 -10.17 63.31 56.85
CA THR A 89 -9.73 63.55 58.23
C THR A 89 -10.24 64.91 58.74
N THR A 90 -10.08 65.97 57.94
CA THR A 90 -10.48 67.35 58.30
C THR A 90 -12.01 67.52 58.35
N PHE A 91 -12.73 66.90 57.41
CA PHE A 91 -14.18 67.09 57.27
C PHE A 91 -15.02 65.92 57.80
N ALA A 92 -14.41 64.81 58.22
CA ALA A 92 -15.12 63.59 58.63
C ALA A 92 -16.17 63.10 57.61
N SER A 93 -16.04 63.46 56.31
CA SER A 93 -17.06 63.18 55.31
C SER A 93 -17.18 61.67 55.08
N SER A 94 -18.36 61.13 55.36
CA SER A 94 -18.73 59.75 55.05
C SER A 94 -19.27 59.59 53.62
N ASP A 95 -19.51 60.68 52.91
CA ASP A 95 -20.10 60.67 51.57
C ASP A 95 -19.01 60.63 50.48
N ALA A 96 -18.92 59.49 49.79
CA ALA A 96 -17.98 59.30 48.70
C ALA A 96 -18.29 60.18 47.47
N ILE A 97 -19.55 60.56 47.27
CA ILE A 97 -19.99 61.41 46.15
C ILE A 97 -19.52 62.84 46.37
N GLU A 98 -19.75 63.39 47.56
CA GLU A 98 -19.29 64.73 47.96
C GLU A 98 -17.77 64.84 47.82
N MET A 99 -17.02 63.85 48.32
CA MET A 99 -15.57 63.78 48.15
C MET A 99 -15.15 63.78 46.68
N ALA A 100 -15.80 62.97 45.85
CA ALA A 100 -15.47 62.86 44.44
C ALA A 100 -15.75 64.17 43.68
N GLN A 101 -16.86 64.85 43.99
CA GLN A 101 -17.21 66.15 43.41
C GLN A 101 -16.17 67.22 43.76
N GLY A 102 -15.79 67.34 45.03
CA GLY A 102 -14.81 68.35 45.42
C GLY A 102 -13.40 68.08 44.90
N LEU A 103 -12.98 66.81 44.80
CA LEU A 103 -11.70 66.46 44.14
C LEU A 103 -11.75 66.73 42.63
N ALA A 104 -12.85 66.41 41.95
CA ALA A 104 -13.04 66.71 40.53
C ALA A 104 -13.02 68.23 40.28
N ALA A 105 -13.75 69.00 41.10
CA ALA A 105 -13.80 70.46 41.04
C ALA A 105 -12.44 71.12 41.33
N ALA A 106 -11.60 70.48 42.16
CA ALA A 106 -10.22 70.91 42.38
C ALA A 106 -9.29 70.66 41.18
N GLY A 107 -9.70 69.85 40.21
CA GLY A 107 -8.96 69.60 38.97
C GLY A 107 -8.17 68.29 38.93
N TYR A 108 -8.41 67.36 39.87
CA TYR A 108 -7.85 66.00 39.75
C TYR A 108 -8.49 65.27 38.56
N SER A 109 -7.70 64.47 37.84
CA SER A 109 -8.23 63.66 36.73
C SER A 109 -9.22 62.61 37.26
N ARG A 110 -10.20 62.25 36.42
CA ARG A 110 -11.21 61.23 36.72
C ARG A 110 -10.59 59.94 37.28
N GLU A 111 -9.57 59.41 36.62
CA GLU A 111 -8.92 58.17 37.03
C GLU A 111 -8.28 58.28 38.42
N ASN A 112 -7.67 59.43 38.73
CA ASN A 112 -7.07 59.69 40.02
C ASN A 112 -8.13 59.86 41.12
N VAL A 113 -9.26 60.52 40.81
CA VAL A 113 -10.38 60.65 41.75
C VAL A 113 -10.99 59.28 42.04
N LEU A 114 -11.30 58.49 41.01
CA LEU A 114 -11.87 57.15 41.21
C LEU A 114 -10.95 56.25 42.03
N ALA A 115 -9.63 56.26 41.77
CA ALA A 115 -8.65 55.53 42.57
C ALA A 115 -8.59 56.04 44.03
N ALA A 116 -8.67 57.36 44.24
CA ALA A 116 -8.70 57.96 45.57
C ALA A 116 -9.93 57.55 46.37
N ILE A 117 -11.12 57.63 45.77
CA ILE A 117 -12.37 57.21 46.40
C ILE A 117 -12.34 55.73 46.75
N PHE A 118 -11.88 54.89 45.82
CA PHE A 118 -11.76 53.46 46.06
C PHE A 118 -10.79 53.17 47.23
N GLN A 119 -9.65 53.85 47.29
CA GLN A 119 -8.70 53.65 48.38
C GLN A 119 -9.23 54.13 49.74
N VAL A 120 -9.94 55.26 49.79
CA VAL A 120 -10.32 55.94 51.04
C VAL A 120 -11.66 55.46 51.60
N TYR A 121 -12.60 55.07 50.73
CA TYR A 121 -13.93 54.61 51.13
C TYR A 121 -14.10 53.11 50.97
N CYS A 122 -13.40 52.50 50.01
CA CYS A 122 -13.45 51.05 49.78
C CYS A 122 -12.22 50.29 50.34
N ASP A 123 -11.37 50.95 51.14
CA ASP A 123 -10.10 50.45 51.70
C ASP A 123 -9.12 49.87 50.66
N GLY A 124 -9.32 50.20 49.38
CA GLY A 124 -8.54 49.65 48.29
C GLY A 124 -8.83 48.19 47.97
N TYR A 125 -9.89 47.58 48.53
CA TYR A 125 -10.18 46.15 48.37
C TYR A 125 -11.55 45.92 47.71
N ILE A 126 -11.56 45.26 46.55
CA ILE A 126 -12.79 45.11 45.74
C ILE A 126 -13.87 44.24 46.36
N TYR A 127 -13.49 43.37 47.30
CA TYR A 127 -14.43 42.52 48.04
C TYR A 127 -14.97 43.19 49.30
N LYS A 128 -14.55 44.42 49.62
CA LYS A 128 -15.15 45.15 50.74
C LYS A 128 -16.64 45.33 50.46
N GLU A 129 -17.46 45.05 51.47
CA GLU A 129 -18.90 45.20 51.38
C GLU A 129 -19.26 46.62 50.94
N GLY A 130 -20.14 46.73 49.94
CA GLY A 130 -20.56 48.01 49.38
C GLY A 130 -19.59 48.68 48.40
N ALA A 131 -18.36 48.17 48.20
CA ALA A 131 -17.36 48.83 47.34
C ALA A 131 -17.86 49.09 45.91
N LEU A 132 -18.45 48.07 45.26
CA LEU A 132 -19.00 48.20 43.91
C LEU A 132 -20.17 49.20 43.85
N SER A 133 -21.09 49.17 44.84
CA SER A 133 -22.21 50.12 44.89
C SER A 133 -21.76 51.55 45.17
N THR A 134 -20.73 51.74 46.01
CA THR A 134 -20.15 53.06 46.28
C THR A 134 -19.53 53.64 45.02
N MET A 135 -18.73 52.85 44.30
CA MET A 135 -18.11 53.29 43.05
C MET A 135 -19.15 53.55 41.96
N ASP A 136 -20.15 52.68 41.81
CA ASP A 136 -21.26 52.86 40.87
C ASP A 136 -22.03 54.16 41.14
N ALA A 137 -22.36 54.45 42.41
CA ALA A 137 -23.02 55.69 42.80
C ALA A 137 -22.18 56.94 42.50
N VAL A 138 -20.87 56.88 42.79
CA VAL A 138 -19.94 57.98 42.49
C VAL A 138 -19.84 58.24 40.99
N MET A 139 -19.68 57.20 40.17
CA MET A 139 -19.65 57.38 38.71
C MET A 139 -21.01 57.83 38.17
N ALA A 140 -22.12 57.34 38.70
CA ALA A 140 -23.45 57.76 38.27
C ALA A 140 -23.69 59.26 38.45
N VAL A 141 -23.17 59.85 39.52
CA VAL A 141 -23.38 61.26 39.87
C VAL A 141 -22.27 62.17 39.35
N VAL A 142 -21.01 61.77 39.49
CA VAL A 142 -19.85 62.65 39.25
C VAL A 142 -19.28 62.47 37.84
N TYR A 143 -19.37 61.25 37.28
CA TYR A 143 -18.81 60.91 35.97
C TYR A 143 -19.85 60.14 35.11
N PRO A 144 -21.03 60.72 34.85
CA PRO A 144 -22.13 60.01 34.19
C PRO A 144 -21.79 59.55 32.76
N GLU A 145 -20.74 60.10 32.15
CA GLU A 145 -20.20 59.67 30.87
C GLU A 145 -19.48 58.31 30.92
N VAL A 146 -19.17 57.79 32.11
CA VAL A 146 -18.61 56.44 32.28
C VAL A 146 -19.73 55.41 32.08
N THR A 147 -19.72 54.79 30.92
CA THR A 147 -20.70 53.76 30.52
C THR A 147 -20.38 52.40 31.13
N ASP A 148 -19.11 51.98 31.14
CA ASP A 148 -18.67 50.72 31.77
C ASP A 148 -18.05 50.97 33.15
N ARG A 149 -18.95 51.16 34.13
CA ARG A 149 -18.59 51.51 35.52
C ARG A 149 -17.86 50.39 36.24
N PHE A 150 -18.15 49.14 35.90
CA PHE A 150 -17.47 48.01 36.49
C PHE A 150 -16.00 47.97 36.05
N GLU A 151 -15.72 48.17 34.76
CA GLU A 151 -14.33 48.27 34.27
C GLU A 151 -13.57 49.46 34.87
N ALA A 152 -14.22 50.61 34.99
CA ALA A 152 -13.63 51.77 35.64
C ALA A 152 -13.30 51.50 37.13
N THR A 153 -14.16 50.75 37.82
CA THR A 153 -13.90 50.29 39.19
C THR A 153 -12.70 49.35 39.27
N LEU A 154 -12.62 48.37 38.35
CA LEU A 154 -11.45 47.49 38.27
C LEU A 154 -10.15 48.27 38.05
N LYS A 155 -10.14 49.26 37.14
CA LYS A 155 -8.98 50.13 36.90
C LYS A 155 -8.59 50.95 38.14
N ALA A 156 -9.57 51.43 38.89
CA ALA A 156 -9.35 52.17 40.14
C ALA A 156 -8.83 51.28 41.30
N SER A 157 -9.15 49.98 41.27
CA SER A 157 -8.89 49.03 42.36
C SER A 157 -7.46 48.47 42.47
N ASP A 158 -7.25 47.60 43.47
CA ASP A 158 -6.05 46.78 43.66
C ASP A 158 -5.92 45.64 42.62
N VAL A 159 -6.92 45.47 41.74
CA VAL A 159 -6.93 44.45 40.69
C VAL A 159 -6.00 44.82 39.54
N ARG A 160 -4.68 44.81 39.81
CA ARG A 160 -3.63 45.24 38.87
C ARG A 160 -3.24 44.18 37.85
N THR A 161 -3.63 42.92 38.04
CA THR A 161 -3.27 41.81 37.14
C THR A 161 -4.50 41.13 36.57
N ALA A 162 -4.40 40.70 35.31
CA ALA A 162 -5.45 39.92 34.65
C ALA A 162 -5.78 38.62 35.41
N LYS A 163 -4.76 37.98 36.02
CA LYS A 163 -4.96 36.78 36.86
C LYS A 163 -5.89 37.06 38.04
N TYR A 164 -5.69 38.18 38.74
CA TYR A 164 -6.53 38.55 39.87
C TYR A 164 -7.93 38.99 39.39
N ALA A 165 -8.02 39.69 38.26
CA ALA A 165 -9.29 40.06 37.64
C ALA A 165 -10.17 38.84 37.32
N ILE A 166 -9.59 37.73 36.84
CA ILE A 166 -10.34 36.48 36.64
C ILE A 166 -11.02 36.01 37.93
N SER A 167 -10.29 36.03 39.05
CA SER A 167 -10.81 35.59 40.34
C SER A 167 -11.93 36.49 40.85
N VAL A 168 -11.78 37.80 40.67
CA VAL A 168 -12.82 38.78 40.98
C VAL A 168 -14.05 38.56 40.11
N MET A 169 -13.88 38.48 38.80
CA MET A 169 -14.98 38.24 37.85
C MET A 169 -15.77 36.99 38.19
N LYS A 170 -15.08 35.86 38.42
CA LYS A 170 -15.73 34.62 38.82
C LYS A 170 -16.49 34.75 40.13
N SER A 171 -15.88 35.35 41.15
CA SER A 171 -16.53 35.53 42.46
C SER A 171 -17.78 36.41 42.41
N LEU A 172 -17.85 37.30 41.43
CA LEU A 172 -19.02 38.12 41.13
C LEU A 172 -20.05 37.41 40.23
N GLY A 173 -19.85 36.12 39.94
CA GLY A 173 -20.76 35.31 39.13
C GLY A 173 -20.72 35.62 37.63
N LYS A 174 -19.68 36.33 37.15
CA LYS A 174 -19.53 36.65 35.72
C LYS A 174 -19.18 35.41 34.91
N THR A 175 -19.64 35.37 33.67
CA THR A 175 -19.27 34.29 32.74
C THR A 175 -17.84 34.46 32.24
N LEU A 176 -17.29 33.41 31.63
CA LEU A 176 -15.97 33.51 31.00
C LEU A 176 -16.00 34.50 29.82
N GLU A 177 -17.09 34.58 29.07
CA GLU A 177 -17.24 35.53 27.94
C GLU A 177 -17.19 36.99 28.41
N GLU A 178 -17.93 37.31 29.48
CA GLU A 178 -17.87 38.63 30.11
C GLU A 178 -16.44 38.93 30.61
N THR A 179 -15.80 37.92 31.21
CA THR A 179 -14.42 38.02 31.72
C THR A 179 -13.42 38.28 30.59
N ILE A 180 -13.49 37.56 29.48
CA ILE A 180 -12.65 37.77 28.29
C ILE A 180 -12.82 39.21 27.78
N GLY A 181 -14.07 39.69 27.69
CA GLY A 181 -14.35 41.06 27.26
C GLY A 181 -13.71 42.13 28.15
N VAL A 182 -13.83 41.97 29.47
CA VAL A 182 -13.21 42.87 30.45
C VAL A 182 -11.68 42.78 30.36
N LEU A 183 -11.13 41.58 30.29
CA LEU A 183 -9.68 41.38 30.24
C LEU A 183 -9.05 42.02 28.98
N ALA A 184 -9.72 41.90 27.84
CA ALA A 184 -9.31 42.51 26.58
C ALA A 184 -9.31 44.05 26.66
N ARG A 185 -10.38 44.65 27.19
CA ARG A 185 -10.55 46.12 27.24
C ARG A 185 -9.77 46.79 28.37
N VAL A 186 -9.66 46.15 29.53
CA VAL A 186 -9.02 46.73 30.72
C VAL A 186 -7.51 46.52 30.70
N TYR A 187 -7.04 45.32 30.33
CA TYR A 187 -5.62 44.96 30.38
C TYR A 187 -4.97 44.88 28.99
N GLY A 188 -5.73 45.12 27.92
CA GLY A 188 -5.20 45.14 26.55
C GLY A 188 -4.64 43.79 26.11
N LEU A 189 -5.15 42.68 26.66
CA LEU A 189 -4.66 41.36 26.31
C LEU A 189 -4.99 41.06 24.85
N ASP A 190 -3.99 40.64 24.09
CA ASP A 190 -4.23 40.00 22.80
C ASP A 190 -4.70 38.55 22.99
N VAL A 191 -5.03 37.88 21.88
CA VAL A 191 -5.54 36.50 21.90
C VAL A 191 -4.56 35.52 22.59
N SER A 192 -3.26 35.71 22.44
CA SER A 192 -2.24 34.82 22.99
C SER A 192 -2.11 35.02 24.49
N ALA A 193 -2.03 36.27 24.95
CA ALA A 193 -1.98 36.62 26.36
C ALA A 193 -3.29 36.26 27.09
N MET A 194 -4.44 36.39 26.42
CA MET A 194 -5.73 35.95 26.93
C MET A 194 -5.75 34.45 27.21
N LEU A 195 -5.30 33.66 26.22
CA LEU A 195 -5.27 32.22 26.31
C LEU A 195 -4.33 31.76 27.43
N GLU A 196 -3.13 32.35 27.49
CA GLU A 196 -2.14 32.09 28.54
C GLU A 196 -2.71 32.31 29.95
N VAL A 197 -3.26 33.50 30.19
CA VAL A 197 -3.79 33.86 31.51
C VAL A 197 -5.01 33.03 31.88
N THR A 198 -5.86 32.66 30.92
CA THR A 198 -7.09 31.88 31.20
C THR A 198 -6.79 30.40 31.43
N LEU A 199 -5.93 29.79 30.62
CA LEU A 199 -5.50 28.39 30.77
C LEU A 199 -4.68 28.16 32.05
N ALA A 200 -3.90 29.15 32.49
CA ALA A 200 -3.17 29.10 33.76
C ALA A 200 -4.08 29.23 34.98
N ASN A 201 -5.24 29.89 34.85
CA ASN A 201 -6.11 30.19 35.98
C ASN A 201 -7.21 29.13 36.20
N ARG A 202 -7.71 28.47 35.15
CA ARG A 202 -8.71 27.35 35.18
C ARG A 202 -9.89 27.51 36.15
N GLN A 203 -10.21 28.74 36.55
CA GLN A 203 -11.17 28.97 37.62
C GLN A 203 -12.61 28.71 37.16
N PHE A 204 -12.94 28.77 35.88
CA PHE A 204 -14.31 28.58 35.39
C PHE A 204 -14.78 27.11 35.31
N GLY A 205 -13.95 26.13 35.67
CA GLY A 205 -14.33 24.71 35.66
C GLY A 205 -14.61 24.15 34.26
N LEU A 206 -14.19 24.87 33.21
CA LEU A 206 -14.29 24.45 31.83
C LEU A 206 -13.10 23.55 31.45
N SER A 207 -13.32 22.66 30.49
CA SER A 207 -12.22 21.98 29.79
C SER A 207 -11.33 23.00 29.07
N GLU A 208 -10.09 22.62 28.78
CA GLU A 208 -9.18 23.45 27.98
C GLU A 208 -9.82 23.82 26.63
N SER A 209 -10.48 22.87 25.98
CA SER A 209 -11.23 23.11 24.74
C SER A 209 -12.32 24.16 24.88
N GLY A 210 -13.12 24.10 25.96
CA GLY A 210 -14.16 25.09 26.21
C GLY A 210 -13.60 26.49 26.48
N ILE A 211 -12.38 26.60 26.99
CA ILE A 211 -11.68 27.88 27.14
C ILE A 211 -11.22 28.40 25.78
N VAL A 212 -10.52 27.55 25.00
CA VAL A 212 -10.01 27.90 23.67
C VAL A 212 -11.16 28.33 22.75
N ASP A 213 -12.27 27.60 22.73
CA ASP A 213 -13.41 27.87 21.84
C ASP A 213 -14.03 29.25 22.14
N ARG A 214 -14.19 29.61 23.41
CA ARG A 214 -14.75 30.91 23.83
C ARG A 214 -13.82 32.07 23.50
N ILE A 215 -12.50 31.87 23.67
CA ILE A 215 -11.49 32.88 23.30
C ILE A 215 -11.44 33.03 21.78
N GLY A 216 -11.42 31.92 21.04
CA GLY A 216 -11.46 31.91 19.57
C GLY A 216 -12.69 32.62 19.03
N ALA A 217 -13.87 32.35 19.61
CA ALA A 217 -15.11 33.03 19.24
C ALA A 217 -15.05 34.55 19.47
N TYR A 218 -14.49 34.99 20.60
CA TYR A 218 -14.34 36.42 20.91
C TYR A 218 -13.38 37.14 19.96
N TYR A 219 -12.24 36.53 19.62
CA TYR A 219 -11.21 37.11 18.76
C TYR A 219 -11.38 36.77 17.26
N HIS A 220 -12.46 36.08 16.90
CA HIS A 220 -12.72 35.60 15.54
C HIS A 220 -11.55 34.77 14.96
N ARG A 221 -11.04 33.83 15.76
CA ARG A 221 -9.98 32.89 15.39
C ARG A 221 -10.48 31.45 15.43
N ASP A 222 -9.99 30.62 14.52
CA ASP A 222 -10.23 29.18 14.56
C ASP A 222 -9.66 28.60 15.86
N PRO A 223 -10.48 27.91 16.70
CA PRO A 223 -10.03 27.37 17.97
C PRO A 223 -8.88 26.36 17.83
N ALA A 224 -8.93 25.50 16.80
CA ALA A 224 -7.90 24.49 16.61
C ALA A 224 -6.55 25.13 16.24
N ALA A 225 -6.53 26.05 15.27
CA ALA A 225 -5.33 26.81 14.92
C ALA A 225 -4.79 27.62 16.11
N LEU A 226 -5.67 28.26 16.88
CA LEU A 226 -5.29 29.00 18.08
C LEU A 226 -4.61 28.08 19.12
N TYR A 227 -5.18 26.92 19.39
CA TYR A 227 -4.64 26.01 20.39
C TYR A 227 -3.30 25.39 19.96
N VAL A 228 -3.20 24.99 18.70
CA VAL A 228 -1.97 24.46 18.10
C VAL A 228 -0.85 25.51 18.12
N GLY A 229 -1.15 26.76 17.76
CA GLY A 229 -0.21 27.87 17.82
C GLY A 229 0.28 28.14 19.25
N TRP A 230 -0.62 28.10 20.23
CA TRP A 230 -0.25 28.26 21.64
C TRP A 230 0.65 27.13 22.14
N MET A 231 0.31 25.87 21.84
CA MET A 231 1.17 24.72 22.21
C MET A 231 2.55 24.81 21.55
N ALA A 232 2.63 25.24 20.28
CA ALA A 232 3.89 25.45 19.60
C ALA A 232 4.74 26.55 20.24
N ALA A 233 4.13 27.68 20.64
CA ALA A 233 4.82 28.74 21.38
C ALA A 233 5.36 28.25 22.74
N HIS A 234 4.72 27.25 23.34
CA HIS A 234 5.13 26.59 24.58
C HIS A 234 6.05 25.38 24.37
N GLN A 235 6.61 25.22 23.17
CA GLN A 235 7.60 24.19 22.83
C GLN A 235 7.10 22.74 22.98
N TYR A 236 5.79 22.52 22.88
CA TYR A 236 5.24 21.16 22.80
C TYR A 236 5.82 20.44 21.58
N LYS A 237 5.91 19.12 21.64
CA LYS A 237 6.34 18.32 20.48
C LYS A 237 5.14 18.05 19.58
N ALA A 238 5.37 17.97 18.27
CA ALA A 238 4.31 17.73 17.29
C ALA A 238 3.44 16.50 17.61
N TYR A 239 4.03 15.45 18.18
CA TYR A 239 3.30 14.24 18.55
C TYR A 239 2.36 14.44 19.75
N ASP A 240 2.77 15.23 20.75
CA ASP A 240 1.91 15.60 21.88
C ASP A 240 0.76 16.49 21.39
N VAL A 241 1.08 17.47 20.54
CA VAL A 241 0.08 18.37 19.95
C VAL A 241 -0.92 17.59 19.12
N LEU A 242 -0.48 16.69 18.24
CA LEU A 242 -1.38 15.90 17.41
C LEU A 242 -2.33 15.05 18.25
N ALA A 243 -1.82 14.37 19.29
CA ALA A 243 -2.64 13.57 20.19
C ALA A 243 -3.69 14.41 20.94
N ILE A 244 -3.29 15.59 21.46
CA ILE A 244 -4.20 16.51 22.16
C ILE A 244 -5.26 17.05 21.21
N VAL A 245 -4.86 17.46 20.00
CA VAL A 245 -5.77 18.01 18.99
C VAL A 245 -6.77 16.96 18.53
N GLN A 246 -6.34 15.73 18.24
CA GLN A 246 -7.24 14.66 17.82
C GLN A 246 -8.21 14.25 18.94
N TYR A 247 -7.76 14.24 20.20
CA TYR A 247 -8.62 14.00 21.34
C TYR A 247 -9.65 15.12 21.54
N THR A 248 -9.21 16.37 21.34
CA THR A 248 -10.03 17.56 21.59
C THR A 248 -11.01 17.85 20.45
N TYR A 249 -10.58 17.64 19.22
CA TYR A 249 -11.28 17.95 17.98
C TYR A 249 -11.43 16.66 17.16
N SER A 250 -12.25 15.74 17.64
CA SER A 250 -12.40 14.36 17.12
C SER A 250 -12.76 14.24 15.63
N ASN A 251 -13.10 15.35 14.97
CA ASN A 251 -13.50 15.39 13.56
C ASN A 251 -12.43 16.04 12.65
N LEU A 252 -11.25 16.37 13.18
CA LEU A 252 -10.18 16.95 12.38
C LEU A 252 -9.50 15.86 11.56
N ASP A 253 -9.62 15.93 10.23
CA ASP A 253 -8.93 14.98 9.36
C ASP A 253 -7.40 15.16 9.44
N SER A 254 -6.67 14.11 9.07
CA SER A 254 -5.21 14.07 9.17
C SER A 254 -4.51 15.16 8.35
N VAL A 255 -5.06 15.55 7.20
CA VAL A 255 -4.48 16.60 6.35
C VAL A 255 -4.70 17.97 6.96
N ALA A 256 -5.89 18.23 7.51
CA ALA A 256 -6.18 19.44 8.27
C ALA A 256 -5.30 19.56 9.52
N ALA A 257 -5.14 18.47 10.29
CA ALA A 257 -4.24 18.43 11.44
C ALA A 257 -2.79 18.72 11.07
N ALA A 258 -2.28 18.09 10.00
CA ALA A 258 -0.93 18.34 9.49
C ALA A 258 -0.74 19.78 9.03
N ARG A 259 -1.78 20.39 8.43
CA ARG A 259 -1.76 21.78 7.99
C ARG A 259 -1.64 22.74 9.18
N LEU A 260 -2.43 22.53 10.24
CA LEU A 260 -2.33 23.34 11.47
C LEU A 260 -0.93 23.24 12.10
N LEU A 261 -0.35 22.02 12.15
CA LEU A 261 1.02 21.84 12.64
C LEU A 261 2.05 22.57 11.76
N THR A 262 1.86 22.54 10.43
CA THR A 262 2.74 23.24 9.49
C THR A 262 2.65 24.75 9.68
N GLU A 263 1.44 25.30 9.81
CA GLU A 263 1.18 26.73 10.06
C GLU A 263 1.77 27.19 11.40
N ALA A 264 1.81 26.30 12.40
CA ALA A 264 2.44 26.57 13.70
C ALA A 264 3.97 26.40 13.69
N GLY A 265 4.58 26.04 12.55
CA GLY A 265 6.03 26.00 12.38
C GLY A 265 6.70 24.65 12.66
N TYR A 266 5.93 23.56 12.80
CA TYR A 266 6.53 22.22 12.92
C TYR A 266 7.10 21.75 11.57
N SER A 267 8.27 21.09 11.63
CA SER A 267 8.91 20.52 10.43
C SER A 267 8.13 19.33 9.87
N LYS A 268 8.29 19.06 8.56
CA LYS A 268 7.75 17.86 7.89
C LYS A 268 8.07 16.59 8.67
N GLU A 269 9.34 16.42 9.07
CA GLU A 269 9.81 15.24 9.79
C GLU A 269 9.12 15.10 11.15
N SER A 270 8.92 16.20 11.88
CA SER A 270 8.20 16.19 13.16
C SER A 270 6.73 15.83 12.99
N ILE A 271 6.09 16.29 11.93
CA ILE A 271 4.68 16.00 11.63
C ILE A 271 4.51 14.52 11.24
N LEU A 272 5.37 13.99 10.38
CA LEU A 272 5.34 12.57 10.01
C LEU A 272 5.66 11.66 11.21
N PHE A 273 6.61 12.07 12.06
CA PHE A 273 6.86 11.40 13.34
C PHE A 273 5.62 11.41 14.22
N ALA A 274 4.89 12.53 14.28
CA ALA A 274 3.67 12.64 15.06
C ALA A 274 2.61 11.63 14.63
N PHE A 275 2.34 11.48 13.33
CA PHE A 275 1.40 10.47 12.85
C PHE A 275 1.84 9.04 13.17
N ASN A 276 3.13 8.74 13.01
CA ASN A 276 3.66 7.42 13.32
C ASN A 276 3.62 7.10 14.82
N TYR A 277 3.95 8.08 15.68
CA TYR A 277 3.99 7.93 17.14
C TYR A 277 2.61 7.95 17.77
N ALA A 278 1.71 8.81 17.29
CA ALA A 278 0.33 8.93 17.76
C ALA A 278 -0.59 7.84 17.19
N GLY A 279 -0.06 6.87 16.43
CA GLY A 279 -0.75 5.76 15.77
C GLY A 279 -1.47 4.75 16.68
N PHE A 280 -2.05 5.19 17.79
CA PHE A 280 -2.93 4.43 18.68
C PHE A 280 -4.23 3.91 17.98
N HIS A 281 -4.47 4.27 16.71
CA HIS A 281 -5.72 3.98 15.98
C HIS A 281 -5.58 3.20 14.65
N GLY A 282 -4.42 2.61 14.34
CA GLY A 282 -4.30 1.67 13.22
C GLY A 282 -4.15 2.27 11.81
N ASP A 283 -4.55 3.52 11.59
CA ASP A 283 -4.57 4.17 10.26
C ASP A 283 -3.39 5.15 10.02
N ALA A 284 -2.28 4.98 10.75
CA ALA A 284 -1.15 5.92 10.70
C ALA A 284 -0.49 6.01 9.31
N ALA A 285 -0.37 4.87 8.60
CA ALA A 285 0.20 4.85 7.25
C ALA A 285 -0.68 5.61 6.24
N ASP A 286 -2.00 5.41 6.30
CA ASP A 286 -2.98 6.06 5.43
C ASP A 286 -2.95 7.59 5.63
N ALA A 287 -2.96 8.02 6.90
CA ALA A 287 -2.82 9.42 7.26
C ALA A 287 -1.51 10.02 6.72
N MET A 288 -0.38 9.34 6.90
CA MET A 288 0.92 9.80 6.40
C MET A 288 0.95 9.91 4.88
N ALA A 289 0.44 8.91 4.16
CA ALA A 289 0.39 8.91 2.70
C ALA A 289 -0.46 10.08 2.17
N LEU A 290 -1.65 10.30 2.76
CA LEU A 290 -2.51 11.43 2.39
C LEU A 290 -1.85 12.79 2.66
N VAL A 291 -1.19 12.94 3.80
CA VAL A 291 -0.47 14.17 4.17
C VAL A 291 0.69 14.44 3.20
N LEU A 292 1.45 13.40 2.83
CA LEU A 292 2.54 13.53 1.86
C LEU A 292 2.07 14.02 0.49
N VAL A 293 0.95 13.46 0.00
CA VAL A 293 0.39 13.83 -1.31
C VAL A 293 -0.26 15.22 -1.26
N GLN A 294 -1.19 15.44 -0.32
CA GLN A 294 -2.06 16.61 -0.34
C GLN A 294 -1.41 17.87 0.25
N LEU A 295 -0.47 17.73 1.18
CA LEU A 295 0.16 18.87 1.87
C LEU A 295 1.62 19.07 1.46
N PHE A 296 2.41 17.99 1.38
CA PHE A 296 3.83 18.09 1.05
C PHE A 296 4.14 17.92 -0.45
N GLY A 297 3.13 17.79 -1.30
CA GLY A 297 3.25 17.86 -2.76
C GLY A 297 3.95 16.65 -3.40
N HIS A 298 3.92 15.48 -2.76
CA HIS A 298 4.41 14.24 -3.37
C HIS A 298 3.39 13.76 -4.42
N ASP A 299 3.66 13.99 -5.70
CA ASP A 299 2.77 13.66 -6.82
C ASP A 299 3.00 12.25 -7.39
N ASP A 300 4.09 11.60 -7.01
CA ASP A 300 4.44 10.26 -7.43
C ASP A 300 4.35 9.22 -6.29
N ALA A 301 3.90 8.01 -6.63
CA ALA A 301 3.71 6.94 -5.66
C ALA A 301 5.02 6.35 -5.11
N GLN A 302 6.13 6.47 -5.85
CA GLN A 302 7.42 5.91 -5.44
C GLN A 302 8.00 6.71 -4.28
N SER A 303 7.94 8.04 -4.32
CA SER A 303 8.40 8.92 -3.25
C SER A 303 7.61 8.71 -1.96
N VAL A 304 6.28 8.59 -2.06
CA VAL A 304 5.44 8.26 -0.90
C VAL A 304 5.75 6.87 -0.35
N ALA A 305 5.94 5.88 -1.22
CA ALA A 305 6.33 4.53 -0.81
C ALA A 305 7.70 4.53 -0.10
N ALA A 306 8.69 5.25 -0.62
CA ALA A 306 10.03 5.36 -0.03
C ALA A 306 9.97 6.00 1.36
N GLU A 307 9.11 7.00 1.53
CA GLU A 307 8.85 7.60 2.83
C GLU A 307 8.23 6.57 3.79
N LEU A 308 7.17 5.85 3.39
CA LEU A 308 6.56 4.82 4.23
C LEU A 308 7.56 3.69 4.61
N LEU A 309 8.42 3.28 3.68
CA LEU A 309 9.48 2.30 3.96
C LEU A 309 10.49 2.83 4.99
N ARG A 310 10.85 4.12 4.92
CA ARG A 310 11.74 4.79 5.90
C ARG A 310 11.18 4.71 7.32
N TRP A 311 9.86 4.72 7.46
CA TRP A 311 9.14 4.56 8.73
C TRP A 311 8.89 3.09 9.11
N ALA A 312 9.51 2.14 8.40
CA ALA A 312 9.41 0.70 8.63
C ALA A 312 7.99 0.11 8.50
N TYR A 313 7.12 0.76 7.73
CA TYR A 313 5.84 0.14 7.36
C TYR A 313 6.08 -1.09 6.48
N GLN A 314 5.30 -2.15 6.74
CA GLN A 314 5.28 -3.35 5.90
C GLN A 314 4.55 -3.07 4.59
N GLY A 315 4.87 -3.83 3.53
CA GLY A 315 4.29 -3.66 2.21
C GLY A 315 2.76 -3.81 2.20
N SER A 316 2.19 -4.69 3.04
CA SER A 316 0.74 -4.86 3.15
C SER A 316 0.02 -3.60 3.64
N VAL A 317 0.61 -2.90 4.61
CA VAL A 317 0.06 -1.64 5.15
C VAL A 317 0.33 -0.49 4.17
N ALA A 318 1.55 -0.39 3.66
CA ALA A 318 1.93 0.66 2.73
C ALA A 318 1.14 0.62 1.42
N TYR A 319 0.80 -0.56 0.91
CA TYR A 319 -0.02 -0.70 -0.29
C TYR A 319 -1.42 -0.09 -0.11
N LEU A 320 -2.08 -0.34 1.02
CA LEU A 320 -3.41 0.21 1.30
C LEU A 320 -3.35 1.74 1.42
N ALA A 321 -2.35 2.26 2.14
CA ALA A 321 -2.11 3.69 2.25
C ALA A 321 -1.89 4.37 0.90
N LEU A 322 -1.07 3.75 0.04
CA LEU A 322 -0.83 4.23 -1.33
C LEU A 322 -2.10 4.17 -2.18
N LYS A 323 -2.94 3.14 -2.03
CA LYS A 323 -4.20 3.04 -2.79
C LYS A 323 -5.20 4.12 -2.35
N GLY A 324 -5.24 4.46 -1.07
CA GLY A 324 -6.03 5.58 -0.55
C GLY A 324 -5.54 6.94 -1.04
N ALA A 325 -4.21 7.14 -1.08
CA ALA A 325 -3.60 8.40 -1.50
C ALA A 325 -3.58 8.59 -3.04
N PHE A 326 -3.55 7.50 -3.81
CA PHE A 326 -3.55 7.50 -5.27
C PHE A 326 -4.67 6.61 -5.84
N PRO A 327 -5.94 6.99 -5.67
CA PRO A 327 -7.08 6.15 -6.06
C PRO A 327 -7.08 5.81 -7.56
N ASP A 328 -6.62 6.74 -8.40
CA ASP A 328 -6.60 6.61 -9.87
C ASP A 328 -5.45 5.74 -10.40
N LYS A 329 -4.43 5.43 -9.57
CA LYS A 329 -3.33 4.56 -10.00
C LYS A 329 -3.76 3.09 -9.99
N SER A 330 -3.31 2.38 -11.01
CA SER A 330 -3.55 0.94 -11.13
C SER A 330 -2.78 0.18 -10.05
N GLN A 331 -3.24 -1.03 -9.70
CA GLN A 331 -2.56 -1.83 -8.69
C GLN A 331 -1.12 -2.19 -9.12
N GLY A 332 -0.91 -2.47 -10.41
CA GLY A 332 0.42 -2.74 -10.96
C GLY A 332 1.38 -1.56 -10.81
N ASP A 333 0.91 -0.34 -11.05
CA ASP A 333 1.73 0.87 -10.92
C ASP A 333 2.15 1.10 -9.46
N LEU A 334 1.23 0.90 -8.51
CA LEU A 334 1.53 1.04 -7.08
C LEU A 334 2.53 -0.01 -6.59
N LEU A 335 2.37 -1.28 -6.99
CA LEU A 335 3.30 -2.36 -6.61
C LEU A 335 4.70 -2.13 -7.21
N MET A 336 4.78 -1.63 -8.44
CA MET A 336 6.05 -1.27 -9.07
C MET A 336 6.72 -0.09 -8.37
N ALA A 337 5.95 0.94 -7.99
CA ALA A 337 6.44 2.06 -7.20
C ALA A 337 7.00 1.59 -5.84
N MET A 338 6.30 0.67 -5.16
CA MET A 338 6.80 0.06 -3.92
C MET A 338 8.09 -0.74 -4.16
N LYS A 339 8.17 -1.51 -5.25
CA LYS A 339 9.41 -2.23 -5.60
C LYS A 339 10.57 -1.26 -5.80
N GLN A 340 10.34 -0.16 -6.52
CA GLN A 340 11.36 0.85 -6.80
C GLN A 340 11.76 1.63 -5.54
N ALA A 341 10.84 1.78 -4.58
CA ALA A 341 11.12 2.33 -3.26
C ALA A 341 11.95 1.39 -2.37
N GLY A 342 12.02 0.09 -2.68
CA GLY A 342 12.85 -0.89 -1.98
C GLY A 342 12.09 -1.93 -1.14
N PHE A 343 10.75 -2.00 -1.25
CA PHE A 343 9.98 -3.03 -0.55
C PHE A 343 10.32 -4.44 -1.07
N THR A 344 10.55 -5.37 -0.15
CA THR A 344 10.90 -6.77 -0.45
C THR A 344 9.76 -7.75 -0.19
N ASP A 345 8.73 -7.34 0.55
CA ASP A 345 7.58 -8.14 1.00
C ASP A 345 6.34 -7.95 0.10
N LEU A 346 6.55 -7.63 -1.18
CA LEU A 346 5.49 -7.33 -2.15
C LEU A 346 4.51 -8.48 -2.36
N TYR A 347 4.96 -9.73 -2.18
CA TYR A 347 4.09 -10.90 -2.20
C TYR A 347 3.00 -10.83 -1.13
N ASP A 348 3.36 -10.46 0.10
CA ASP A 348 2.39 -10.32 1.19
C ASP A 348 1.51 -9.09 0.96
N ALA A 349 2.05 -8.00 0.41
CA ALA A 349 1.25 -6.84 0.01
C ALA A 349 0.14 -7.22 -0.98
N MET A 350 0.46 -8.02 -2.00
CA MET A 350 -0.51 -8.55 -2.96
C MET A 350 -1.50 -9.52 -2.32
N ARG A 351 -1.02 -10.38 -1.41
CA ARG A 351 -1.83 -11.40 -0.74
C ARG A 351 -2.90 -10.78 0.18
N PHE A 352 -2.55 -9.70 0.90
CA PHE A 352 -3.41 -9.05 1.88
C PHE A 352 -4.19 -7.85 1.32
N SER A 353 -3.98 -7.49 0.05
CA SER A 353 -4.86 -6.56 -0.67
C SER A 353 -6.28 -7.13 -0.73
N ILE A 354 -7.25 -6.41 -0.16
CA ILE A 354 -8.67 -6.79 -0.11
C ILE A 354 -9.30 -6.79 -1.52
N ALA A 355 -8.74 -6.05 -2.47
CA ALA A 355 -9.14 -6.13 -3.87
C ALA A 355 -8.52 -7.37 -4.53
N SER A 356 -9.37 -8.20 -5.15
CA SER A 356 -8.95 -9.23 -6.11
C SER A 356 -7.95 -8.59 -7.08
N GLY A 357 -6.73 -9.13 -7.16
CA GLY A 357 -5.68 -8.48 -7.94
C GLY A 357 -6.11 -8.24 -9.38
N ASP A 358 -5.95 -7.01 -9.88
CA ASP A 358 -6.36 -6.66 -11.23
C ASP A 358 -5.35 -7.14 -12.30
N ALA A 359 -5.73 -7.03 -13.58
CA ALA A 359 -4.85 -7.41 -14.68
C ALA A 359 -3.53 -6.64 -14.71
N THR A 360 -3.51 -5.39 -14.24
CA THR A 360 -2.28 -4.57 -14.20
C THR A 360 -1.28 -5.13 -13.19
N ALA A 361 -1.76 -5.60 -12.02
CA ALA A 361 -0.93 -6.26 -11.02
C ALA A 361 -0.33 -7.56 -11.55
N ILE A 362 -1.16 -8.37 -12.20
CA ILE A 362 -0.77 -9.67 -12.75
C ILE A 362 0.34 -9.50 -13.80
N MET A 363 0.19 -8.53 -14.70
CA MET A 363 1.20 -8.25 -15.73
C MET A 363 2.56 -7.83 -15.16
N GLN A 364 2.63 -7.42 -13.89
CA GLN A 364 3.87 -7.07 -13.22
C GLN A 364 4.51 -8.22 -12.43
N PHE A 365 3.89 -9.40 -12.31
CA PHE A 365 4.40 -10.48 -11.44
C PHE A 365 5.90 -10.81 -11.64
N ARG A 366 6.36 -10.96 -12.89
CA ARG A 366 7.79 -11.19 -13.17
C ARG A 366 8.65 -9.98 -12.87
N ASN A 367 8.17 -8.78 -13.22
CA ASN A 367 8.85 -7.52 -12.90
C ASN A 367 8.94 -7.27 -11.41
N LEU A 368 8.01 -7.80 -10.61
CA LEU A 368 8.00 -7.78 -9.16
C LEU A 368 8.93 -8.85 -8.55
N GLY A 369 9.43 -9.79 -9.36
CA GLY A 369 10.33 -10.86 -8.91
C GLY A 369 9.60 -12.07 -8.33
N LEU A 370 8.30 -12.24 -8.62
CA LEU A 370 7.57 -13.40 -8.16
C LEU A 370 8.03 -14.66 -8.89
N SER A 371 8.12 -15.76 -8.15
CA SER A 371 8.27 -17.09 -8.74
C SER A 371 6.95 -17.55 -9.36
N LEU A 372 7.01 -18.49 -10.29
CA LEU A 372 5.81 -19.13 -10.86
C LEU A 372 4.91 -19.73 -9.76
N SER A 373 5.50 -20.28 -8.70
CA SER A 373 4.73 -20.82 -7.57
C SER A 373 3.95 -19.74 -6.83
N ASN A 374 4.55 -18.58 -6.60
CA ASN A 374 3.90 -17.45 -5.93
C ASN A 374 2.81 -16.84 -6.82
N ALA A 375 3.10 -16.64 -8.11
CA ALA A 375 2.13 -16.15 -9.08
C ALA A 375 0.90 -17.06 -9.18
N HIS A 376 1.10 -18.38 -9.30
CA HIS A 376 0.02 -19.36 -9.31
C HIS A 376 -0.81 -19.31 -8.03
N TYR A 377 -0.15 -19.23 -6.86
CA TYR A 377 -0.85 -19.14 -5.58
C TYR A 377 -1.69 -17.88 -5.46
N LEU A 378 -1.17 -16.71 -5.88
CA LEU A 378 -1.93 -15.46 -5.87
C LEU A 378 -3.15 -15.51 -6.80
N LEU A 379 -2.98 -16.03 -8.02
CA LEU A 379 -4.09 -16.19 -8.96
C LEU A 379 -5.19 -17.11 -8.39
N ALA A 380 -4.80 -18.20 -7.74
CA ALA A 380 -5.73 -19.10 -7.06
C ALA A 380 -6.43 -18.42 -5.87
N LEU A 381 -5.68 -17.66 -5.06
CA LEU A 381 -6.23 -16.90 -3.92
C LEU A 381 -7.23 -15.83 -4.39
N TRP A 382 -6.94 -15.16 -5.50
CA TRP A 382 -7.82 -14.20 -6.17
C TRP A 382 -8.93 -14.86 -7.00
N GLN A 383 -9.08 -16.19 -6.91
CA GLN A 383 -10.15 -16.98 -7.52
C GLN A 383 -10.20 -16.89 -9.05
N TYR A 384 -9.05 -16.67 -9.70
CA TYR A 384 -8.98 -16.75 -11.16
C TYR A 384 -9.24 -18.19 -11.62
N SER A 385 -9.99 -18.31 -12.72
CA SER A 385 -10.24 -19.62 -13.33
C SER A 385 -8.94 -20.24 -13.82
N MET A 386 -8.91 -21.57 -14.00
CA MET A 386 -7.77 -22.25 -14.61
C MET A 386 -7.42 -21.67 -16.00
N ARG A 387 -8.45 -21.33 -16.78
CA ARG A 387 -8.31 -20.70 -18.10
C ARG A 387 -7.60 -19.35 -18.01
N ASP A 388 -8.02 -18.49 -17.10
CA ASP A 388 -7.40 -17.17 -16.91
C ASP A 388 -6.00 -17.30 -16.30
N THR A 389 -5.82 -18.22 -15.37
CA THR A 389 -4.54 -18.52 -14.73
C THR A 389 -3.49 -18.90 -15.78
N VAL A 390 -3.79 -19.87 -16.66
CA VAL A 390 -2.84 -20.25 -17.70
C VAL A 390 -2.60 -19.12 -18.71
N ARG A 391 -3.64 -18.36 -19.08
CA ARG A 391 -3.50 -17.18 -19.96
C ARG A 391 -2.50 -16.19 -19.37
N TYR A 392 -2.73 -15.76 -18.13
CA TYR A 392 -1.90 -14.76 -17.48
C TYR A 392 -0.47 -15.23 -17.24
N LEU A 393 -0.27 -16.49 -16.83
CA LEU A 393 1.09 -17.01 -16.65
C LEU A 393 1.88 -17.01 -17.97
N ILE A 394 1.22 -17.26 -19.11
CA ILE A 394 1.84 -17.16 -20.45
C ILE A 394 2.08 -15.70 -20.84
N GLU A 395 1.09 -14.82 -20.68
CA GLU A 395 1.19 -13.40 -21.06
C GLU A 395 2.26 -12.65 -20.26
N VAL A 396 2.40 -12.98 -18.98
CA VAL A 396 3.48 -12.50 -18.11
C VAL A 396 4.85 -13.06 -18.55
N GLY A 397 4.86 -14.16 -19.30
CA GLY A 397 6.05 -14.74 -19.88
C GLY A 397 6.77 -15.74 -18.97
N TYR A 398 6.07 -16.47 -18.11
CA TYR A 398 6.71 -17.60 -17.41
C TYR A 398 7.05 -18.74 -18.40
N PRO A 399 8.10 -19.54 -18.14
CA PRO A 399 8.48 -20.63 -19.04
C PRO A 399 7.34 -21.63 -19.23
N LEU A 400 6.95 -21.89 -20.49
CA LEU A 400 5.78 -22.70 -20.84
C LEU A 400 5.78 -24.10 -20.20
N ALA A 401 6.93 -24.79 -20.23
CA ALA A 401 7.06 -26.12 -19.64
C ALA A 401 6.90 -26.09 -18.10
N ASP A 402 7.36 -25.03 -17.44
CA ASP A 402 7.22 -24.88 -15.99
C ASP A 402 5.77 -24.58 -15.60
N ILE A 403 5.05 -23.79 -16.42
CA ILE A 403 3.60 -23.57 -16.26
C ILE A 403 2.87 -24.91 -16.26
N GLY A 404 3.15 -25.75 -17.26
CA GLY A 404 2.62 -27.11 -17.34
C GLY A 404 2.88 -27.91 -16.06
N ARG A 405 4.16 -27.97 -15.66
CA ARG A 405 4.60 -28.72 -14.47
C ARG A 405 3.94 -28.23 -13.19
N LYS A 406 3.65 -26.93 -13.10
CA LYS A 406 3.00 -26.34 -11.92
C LYS A 406 1.51 -26.66 -11.87
N LEU A 407 0.85 -26.68 -13.02
CA LEU A 407 -0.60 -26.83 -13.12
C LEU A 407 -1.08 -28.29 -13.15
N GLN A 408 -0.26 -29.23 -13.66
CA GLN A 408 -0.46 -30.69 -13.58
C GLN A 408 -1.84 -31.23 -14.03
N GLU A 409 -2.51 -30.52 -14.93
CA GLU A 409 -3.87 -30.83 -15.41
C GLU A 409 -3.87 -30.88 -16.95
N PRO A 410 -3.12 -31.81 -17.57
CA PRO A 410 -2.79 -31.77 -19.00
C PRO A 410 -4.03 -31.74 -19.92
N ASP A 411 -5.06 -32.54 -19.62
CA ASP A 411 -6.32 -32.54 -20.40
C ASP A 411 -7.01 -31.17 -20.40
N LYS A 412 -7.20 -30.58 -19.21
CA LYS A 412 -7.83 -29.26 -19.06
C LYS A 412 -6.98 -28.18 -19.71
N LEU A 413 -5.65 -28.29 -19.63
CA LEU A 413 -4.72 -27.36 -20.27
C LEU A 413 -4.89 -27.34 -21.79
N VAL A 414 -5.03 -28.50 -22.46
CA VAL A 414 -5.29 -28.52 -23.91
C VAL A 414 -6.60 -27.79 -24.24
N GLN A 415 -7.68 -28.09 -23.50
CA GLN A 415 -8.99 -27.47 -23.71
C GLN A 415 -8.94 -25.95 -23.57
N HIS A 416 -8.35 -25.46 -22.48
CA HIS A 416 -8.27 -24.03 -22.19
C HIS A 416 -7.36 -23.29 -23.17
N LEU A 417 -6.16 -23.82 -23.47
CA LEU A 417 -5.24 -23.18 -24.39
C LEU A 417 -5.78 -23.12 -25.81
N ARG A 418 -6.47 -24.18 -26.27
CA ARG A 418 -7.15 -24.20 -27.57
C ARG A 418 -8.33 -23.21 -27.61
N ALA A 419 -9.13 -23.12 -26.55
CA ALA A 419 -10.21 -22.15 -26.45
C ALA A 419 -9.71 -20.69 -26.42
N LEU A 420 -8.49 -20.47 -25.92
CA LEU A 420 -7.79 -19.18 -25.96
C LEU A 420 -7.06 -18.92 -27.29
N LYS A 421 -7.09 -19.88 -28.23
CA LYS A 421 -6.44 -19.80 -29.55
C LYS A 421 -4.92 -19.61 -29.49
N TYR A 422 -4.26 -20.16 -28.47
CA TYR A 422 -2.80 -20.18 -28.46
C TYR A 422 -2.25 -21.04 -29.62
N PRO A 423 -1.04 -20.72 -30.14
CA PRO A 423 -0.37 -21.53 -31.16
C PRO A 423 -0.17 -22.97 -30.69
N PHE A 424 -0.18 -23.91 -31.64
CA PHE A 424 -0.05 -25.34 -31.36
C PHE A 424 1.21 -25.65 -30.56
N GLU A 425 2.32 -24.99 -30.89
CA GLU A 425 3.62 -25.13 -30.22
C GLU A 425 3.54 -24.77 -28.73
N THR A 426 2.75 -23.74 -28.41
CA THR A 426 2.50 -23.33 -27.02
C THR A 426 1.70 -24.40 -26.28
N VAL A 427 0.63 -24.90 -26.91
CA VAL A 427 -0.20 -25.98 -26.34
C VAL A 427 0.65 -27.21 -26.04
N VAL A 428 1.43 -27.68 -27.02
CA VAL A 428 2.30 -28.85 -26.90
C VAL A 428 3.30 -28.69 -25.76
N THR A 429 4.01 -27.55 -25.71
CA THR A 429 5.05 -27.31 -24.70
C THR A 429 4.49 -27.27 -23.28
N VAL A 430 3.34 -26.61 -23.07
CA VAL A 430 2.69 -26.55 -21.76
C VAL A 430 2.17 -27.94 -21.35
N VAL A 431 1.54 -28.68 -22.25
CA VAL A 431 0.95 -29.99 -21.95
C VAL A 431 2.03 -31.03 -21.66
N TYR A 432 3.12 -31.04 -22.42
CA TYR A 432 4.28 -31.89 -22.13
C TYR A 432 4.96 -31.52 -20.81
N GLY A 433 4.99 -30.22 -20.47
CA GLY A 433 5.45 -29.78 -19.16
C GLY A 433 4.62 -30.34 -18.01
N ALA A 434 3.31 -30.49 -18.21
CA ALA A 434 2.39 -31.06 -17.22
C ALA A 434 2.53 -32.58 -17.08
N ASP A 435 2.80 -33.29 -18.19
CA ASP A 435 3.11 -34.72 -18.21
C ASP A 435 4.22 -35.03 -19.22
N PRO A 436 5.47 -35.27 -18.77
CA PRO A 436 6.63 -35.43 -19.64
C PRO A 436 6.72 -36.83 -20.29
N ARG A 437 5.58 -37.48 -20.55
CA ARG A 437 5.48 -38.76 -21.25
C ARG A 437 4.93 -38.52 -22.66
N PRO A 438 5.73 -38.72 -23.73
CA PRO A 438 5.31 -38.39 -25.10
C PRO A 438 4.01 -39.06 -25.54
N SER A 439 3.79 -40.32 -25.17
CA SER A 439 2.54 -41.04 -25.48
C SER A 439 1.31 -40.40 -24.83
N LEU A 440 1.39 -39.96 -23.57
CA LEU A 440 0.26 -39.31 -22.91
C LEU A 440 0.04 -37.89 -23.41
N MET A 441 1.08 -37.13 -23.71
CA MET A 441 0.93 -35.85 -24.40
C MET A 441 0.13 -36.02 -25.71
N VAL A 442 0.47 -37.00 -26.54
CA VAL A 442 -0.27 -37.30 -27.77
C VAL A 442 -1.72 -37.67 -27.45
N LYS A 443 -1.96 -38.48 -26.41
CA LYS A 443 -3.31 -38.82 -25.94
C LYS A 443 -4.13 -37.56 -25.62
N TYR A 444 -3.59 -36.69 -24.78
CA TYR A 444 -4.26 -35.46 -24.33
C TYR A 444 -4.57 -34.54 -25.50
N LEU A 445 -3.64 -34.37 -26.44
CA LEU A 445 -3.87 -33.58 -27.65
C LEU A 445 -5.01 -34.18 -28.50
N TYR A 446 -4.97 -35.50 -28.73
CA TYR A 446 -5.97 -36.20 -29.53
C TYR A 446 -7.36 -36.13 -28.91
N ASP A 447 -7.48 -36.47 -27.62
CA ASP A 447 -8.76 -36.50 -26.91
C ASP A 447 -9.43 -35.12 -26.86
N ASN A 448 -8.64 -34.05 -26.93
CA ASN A 448 -9.10 -32.66 -26.93
C ASN A 448 -9.13 -32.00 -28.32
N GLY A 449 -9.12 -32.82 -29.38
CA GLY A 449 -9.52 -32.44 -30.73
C GLY A 449 -8.41 -32.23 -31.76
N TYR A 450 -7.13 -32.41 -31.39
CA TYR A 450 -6.04 -32.53 -32.37
C TYR A 450 -6.03 -33.95 -32.96
N ARG A 451 -7.06 -34.25 -33.77
CA ARG A 451 -7.29 -35.60 -34.33
C ARG A 451 -6.43 -35.92 -35.55
N ASN A 452 -5.72 -34.94 -36.11
CA ASN A 452 -4.83 -35.13 -37.25
C ASN A 452 -3.48 -35.72 -36.79
N ILE A 453 -3.13 -36.90 -37.31
CA ILE A 453 -1.89 -37.59 -36.97
C ILE A 453 -0.64 -36.78 -37.34
N ASP A 454 -0.69 -35.98 -38.41
CA ASP A 454 0.44 -35.17 -38.85
C ASP A 454 0.79 -34.09 -37.80
N ASP A 455 -0.20 -33.52 -37.12
CA ASP A 455 0.01 -32.54 -36.05
C ASP A 455 0.62 -33.21 -34.80
N LEU A 456 0.23 -34.45 -34.52
CA LEU A 456 0.75 -35.21 -33.39
C LEU A 456 2.21 -35.65 -33.58
N VAL A 457 2.62 -35.94 -34.82
CA VAL A 457 4.05 -36.14 -35.16
C VAL A 457 4.84 -34.86 -34.91
N LYS A 458 4.31 -33.70 -35.34
CA LYS A 458 4.95 -32.40 -35.07
C LYS A 458 5.06 -32.14 -33.56
N ALA A 459 4.06 -32.51 -32.77
CA ALA A 459 4.12 -32.40 -31.31
C ALA A 459 5.30 -33.19 -30.72
N LEU A 460 5.50 -34.43 -31.17
CA LEU A 460 6.64 -35.27 -30.73
C LEU A 460 7.99 -34.64 -31.09
N GLN A 461 8.09 -34.02 -32.27
CA GLN A 461 9.28 -33.31 -32.69
C GLN A 461 9.53 -32.05 -31.85
N LEU A 462 8.49 -31.27 -31.55
CA LEU A 462 8.59 -30.04 -30.75
C LEU A 462 9.12 -30.28 -29.35
N VAL A 463 8.81 -31.44 -28.75
CA VAL A 463 9.29 -31.82 -27.41
C VAL A 463 10.61 -32.60 -27.43
N ASN A 464 11.23 -32.74 -28.60
CA ASN A 464 12.43 -33.55 -28.82
C ASN A 464 12.29 -34.97 -28.27
N SER A 465 11.13 -35.60 -28.49
CA SER A 465 10.90 -36.98 -28.09
C SER A 465 11.94 -37.90 -28.74
N ASN A 466 12.27 -39.00 -28.07
CA ASN A 466 13.14 -40.01 -28.64
C ASN A 466 12.53 -40.54 -29.97
N PRO A 467 13.22 -40.42 -31.12
CA PRO A 467 12.74 -40.91 -32.41
C PRO A 467 12.25 -42.36 -32.42
N TYR A 468 12.92 -43.22 -31.65
CA TYR A 468 12.59 -44.63 -31.58
C TYR A 468 11.23 -44.90 -30.93
N GLU A 469 10.70 -43.93 -30.18
CA GLU A 469 9.43 -44.05 -29.48
C GLU A 469 8.25 -43.43 -30.24
N TYR A 470 8.47 -42.85 -31.43
CA TYR A 470 7.42 -42.14 -32.17
C TYR A 470 6.23 -43.05 -32.51
N ALA A 471 6.49 -44.21 -33.12
CA ALA A 471 5.44 -45.15 -33.50
C ALA A 471 4.64 -45.64 -32.28
N ILE A 472 5.34 -45.97 -31.19
CA ILE A 472 4.73 -46.42 -29.93
C ILE A 472 3.89 -45.29 -29.32
N SER A 473 4.40 -44.05 -29.31
CA SER A 473 3.70 -42.91 -28.72
C SER A 473 2.41 -42.57 -29.46
N LEU A 474 2.43 -42.65 -30.79
CA LEU A 474 1.26 -42.44 -31.63
C LEU A 474 0.26 -43.62 -31.58
N TRP A 475 0.73 -44.82 -31.28
CA TRP A 475 -0.14 -46.00 -31.14
C TRP A 475 -0.83 -46.07 -29.78
N PHE A 476 -0.11 -45.79 -28.69
CA PHE A 476 -0.65 -45.92 -27.33
C PHE A 476 -1.25 -44.65 -26.76
N GLY A 477 -0.85 -43.48 -27.25
CA GLY A 477 -1.44 -42.24 -26.77
C GLY A 477 -2.93 -42.22 -27.07
N PRO A 478 -3.32 -42.11 -28.33
CA PRO A 478 -4.69 -42.19 -28.78
C PRO A 478 -5.04 -43.60 -29.25
N GLY A 479 -6.18 -44.14 -28.81
CA GLY A 479 -6.84 -45.30 -29.46
C GLY A 479 -7.47 -44.89 -30.80
N GLY A 480 -6.74 -44.14 -31.63
CA GLY A 480 -7.20 -43.61 -32.90
C GLY A 480 -7.42 -44.71 -33.94
N PRO A 481 -8.17 -44.43 -35.02
CA PRO A 481 -8.46 -45.41 -36.07
C PRO A 481 -7.26 -45.66 -37.01
N TRP A 482 -6.04 -45.37 -36.56
CA TRP A 482 -4.85 -45.40 -37.41
C TRP A 482 -4.27 -46.80 -37.51
N THR A 483 -3.83 -47.14 -38.71
CA THR A 483 -3.03 -48.35 -38.94
C THR A 483 -1.54 -48.01 -38.86
N LEU A 484 -0.69 -49.01 -38.61
CA LEU A 484 0.76 -48.80 -38.60
C LEU A 484 1.30 -48.16 -39.90
N PRO A 485 0.80 -48.53 -41.11
CA PRO A 485 1.13 -47.81 -42.33
C PRO A 485 0.78 -46.31 -42.32
N THR A 486 -0.36 -45.92 -41.77
CA THR A 486 -0.73 -44.49 -41.68
C THR A 486 0.17 -43.74 -40.69
N ILE A 487 0.59 -44.40 -39.61
CA ILE A 487 1.56 -43.84 -38.65
C ILE A 487 2.93 -43.64 -39.32
N ALA A 488 3.42 -44.64 -40.05
CA ALA A 488 4.71 -44.56 -40.74
C ALA A 488 4.74 -43.43 -41.78
N GLN A 489 3.67 -43.28 -42.57
CA GLN A 489 3.55 -42.18 -43.54
C GLN A 489 3.50 -40.80 -42.86
N ALA A 490 2.78 -40.67 -41.74
CA ALA A 490 2.71 -39.42 -41.00
C ALA A 490 4.08 -39.03 -40.43
N ILE A 491 4.81 -39.98 -39.84
CA ILE A 491 6.18 -39.78 -39.33
C ILE A 491 7.11 -39.37 -40.48
N ALA A 492 7.11 -40.11 -41.59
CA ALA A 492 7.99 -39.85 -42.72
C ALA A 492 7.77 -38.46 -43.35
N ARG A 493 6.53 -37.95 -43.36
CA ARG A 493 6.20 -36.63 -43.94
C ARG A 493 6.48 -35.46 -42.99
N ASN A 494 6.34 -35.66 -41.68
CA ASN A 494 6.32 -34.57 -40.70
C ASN A 494 7.47 -34.64 -39.68
N SER A 495 8.48 -35.48 -39.92
CA SER A 495 9.67 -35.55 -39.08
C SER A 495 10.93 -35.58 -39.94
N ASN A 496 12.07 -35.22 -39.33
CA ASN A 496 13.38 -35.29 -39.97
C ASN A 496 14.04 -36.67 -39.79
N LEU A 497 13.25 -37.72 -39.52
CA LEU A 497 13.79 -39.07 -39.31
C LEU A 497 14.27 -39.66 -40.63
N THR A 498 15.45 -40.26 -40.59
CA THR A 498 15.91 -41.12 -41.68
C THR A 498 15.03 -42.37 -41.78
N LEU A 499 14.99 -43.00 -42.97
CA LEU A 499 14.26 -44.27 -43.15
C LEU A 499 14.73 -45.35 -42.18
N LEU A 500 16.02 -45.36 -41.82
CA LEU A 500 16.57 -46.25 -40.80
C LEU A 500 15.99 -45.95 -39.42
N GLN A 501 15.97 -44.69 -38.99
CA GLN A 501 15.40 -44.29 -37.69
C GLN A 501 13.88 -44.57 -37.62
N LEU A 502 13.15 -44.37 -38.72
CA LEU A 502 11.76 -44.78 -38.84
C LEU A 502 11.61 -46.30 -38.71
N GLY A 503 12.45 -47.06 -39.41
CA GLY A 503 12.53 -48.51 -39.30
C GLY A 503 12.79 -48.98 -37.87
N GLN A 504 13.74 -48.35 -37.18
CA GLN A 504 14.05 -48.63 -35.78
C GLN A 504 12.89 -48.28 -34.85
N SER A 505 12.17 -47.17 -35.10
CA SER A 505 10.95 -46.81 -34.36
C SER A 505 9.85 -47.86 -34.48
N LEU A 506 9.61 -48.36 -35.70
CA LEU A 506 8.65 -49.43 -35.96
C LEU A 506 9.13 -50.79 -35.42
N MET A 507 10.42 -51.10 -35.54
CA MET A 507 10.98 -52.37 -35.06
C MET A 507 11.10 -52.44 -33.53
N GLN A 508 11.31 -51.33 -32.83
CA GLN A 508 11.31 -51.31 -31.37
C GLN A 508 9.96 -51.80 -30.81
N SER A 509 8.87 -51.41 -31.46
CA SER A 509 7.53 -51.86 -31.07
C SER A 509 7.27 -53.36 -31.33
N TYR A 510 8.05 -53.99 -32.22
CA TYR A 510 8.07 -55.44 -32.43
C TYR A 510 9.00 -56.16 -31.44
N ASN A 511 10.25 -55.71 -31.29
CA ASN A 511 11.30 -56.40 -30.53
C ASN A 511 11.09 -56.38 -29.01
N ASP A 512 10.74 -55.23 -28.43
CA ASP A 512 10.71 -55.09 -26.96
C ASP A 512 9.39 -55.57 -26.36
N ARG A 513 8.28 -55.43 -27.11
CA ARG A 513 6.93 -55.58 -26.54
C ARG A 513 5.92 -56.30 -27.44
N ARG A 514 6.30 -56.71 -28.66
CA ARG A 514 5.47 -57.42 -29.65
C ARG A 514 4.09 -56.80 -29.89
N TYR A 515 4.03 -55.48 -29.96
CA TYR A 515 2.77 -54.76 -30.21
C TYR A 515 2.28 -54.89 -31.65
N PHE A 516 3.21 -55.05 -32.59
CA PHE A 516 2.90 -55.31 -33.98
C PHE A 516 3.55 -56.60 -34.43
N THR A 517 2.95 -57.20 -35.45
CA THR A 517 3.53 -58.33 -36.16
C THR A 517 4.61 -57.87 -37.13
N ASP A 518 5.53 -58.79 -37.44
CA ASP A 518 6.52 -58.68 -38.50
C ASP A 518 5.90 -58.21 -39.84
N MET A 519 4.71 -58.73 -40.18
CA MET A 519 3.96 -58.35 -41.38
C MET A 519 3.46 -56.90 -41.33
N GLN A 520 2.92 -56.45 -40.20
CA GLN A 520 2.44 -55.06 -40.06
C GLN A 520 3.57 -54.04 -40.17
N VAL A 521 4.75 -54.36 -39.62
CA VAL A 521 5.94 -53.51 -39.76
C VAL A 521 6.41 -53.47 -41.22
N TYR A 522 6.39 -54.62 -41.91
CA TYR A 522 6.68 -54.68 -43.36
C TYR A 522 5.73 -53.80 -44.17
N GLU A 523 4.42 -53.95 -43.99
CA GLU A 523 3.40 -53.16 -44.70
C GLU A 523 3.57 -51.65 -44.43
N ALA A 524 3.97 -51.27 -43.22
CA ALA A 524 4.20 -49.89 -42.85
C ALA A 524 5.46 -49.29 -43.49
N LEU A 525 6.54 -50.06 -43.61
CA LEU A 525 7.74 -49.64 -44.32
C LEU A 525 7.53 -49.64 -45.83
N LYS A 526 6.76 -50.58 -46.36
CA LYS A 526 6.34 -50.61 -47.76
C LYS A 526 5.55 -49.36 -48.14
N SER A 527 4.69 -48.86 -47.26
CA SER A 527 3.88 -47.67 -47.53
C SER A 527 4.68 -46.36 -47.64
N VAL A 528 5.94 -46.37 -47.19
CA VAL A 528 6.90 -45.24 -47.29
C VAL A 528 8.11 -45.57 -48.17
N SER A 529 8.16 -46.76 -48.78
CA SER A 529 9.29 -47.25 -49.58
C SER A 529 9.61 -46.37 -50.80
N ASN A 530 8.61 -45.69 -51.36
CA ASN A 530 8.80 -44.73 -52.47
C ASN A 530 9.77 -43.58 -52.12
N ILE A 531 9.91 -43.25 -50.83
CA ILE A 531 10.91 -42.28 -50.34
C ILE A 531 12.32 -42.85 -50.50
N GLY A 532 12.52 -44.15 -50.25
CA GLY A 532 13.81 -44.81 -50.42
C GLY A 532 14.14 -45.14 -51.88
N VAL A 533 13.12 -45.49 -52.67
CA VAL A 533 13.27 -45.78 -54.10
C VAL A 533 13.77 -44.55 -54.88
N SER A 534 13.34 -43.34 -54.53
CA SER A 534 13.80 -42.12 -55.22
C SER A 534 15.28 -41.78 -54.98
N PHE A 535 15.83 -42.08 -53.79
CA PHE A 535 17.27 -41.95 -53.50
C PHE A 535 18.11 -43.03 -54.20
N ILE A 536 17.58 -44.25 -54.29
CA ILE A 536 18.29 -45.37 -54.92
C ILE A 536 18.29 -45.19 -56.45
N GLN A 537 17.19 -44.72 -57.05
CA GLN A 537 17.09 -44.46 -58.49
C GLN A 537 17.94 -43.29 -58.98
N SER A 538 18.28 -42.30 -58.13
CA SER A 538 19.19 -41.20 -58.53
C SER A 538 20.64 -41.64 -58.69
N ASP A 539 21.02 -42.75 -58.04
CA ASP A 539 22.41 -43.19 -57.91
C ASP A 539 22.72 -44.48 -58.72
N LEU A 540 21.72 -45.05 -59.40
CA LEU A 540 21.83 -46.33 -60.11
C LEU A 540 21.82 -46.20 -61.64
N ASP A 541 22.76 -46.89 -62.28
CA ASP A 541 22.85 -47.05 -63.73
C ASP A 541 21.63 -47.82 -64.27
N ALA A 542 21.08 -47.39 -65.42
CA ALA A 542 19.84 -47.90 -65.99
C ALA A 542 19.83 -49.41 -66.26
N ALA A 543 21.00 -50.03 -66.47
CA ALA A 543 21.16 -51.47 -66.69
C ALA A 543 21.01 -52.30 -65.40
N ILE A 544 21.39 -51.76 -64.24
CA ILE A 544 21.26 -52.44 -62.94
C ILE A 544 19.83 -52.31 -62.43
N SER A 545 19.19 -51.16 -62.69
CA SER A 545 17.77 -50.91 -62.38
C SER A 545 16.83 -51.94 -63.03
N ALA A 546 17.18 -52.46 -64.22
CA ALA A 546 16.40 -53.49 -64.93
C ALA A 546 16.58 -54.93 -64.38
N MET A 547 17.65 -55.22 -63.64
CA MET A 547 17.89 -56.54 -63.02
C MET A 547 17.30 -56.65 -61.60
N LEU A 548 16.91 -55.52 -61.01
CA LEU A 548 16.33 -55.45 -59.66
C LEU A 548 14.80 -55.60 -59.79
N THR A 549 14.28 -56.81 -59.58
CA THR A 549 12.84 -57.07 -59.44
C THR A 549 12.27 -56.26 -58.26
N ASP A 550 11.23 -55.45 -58.53
CA ASP A 550 10.45 -54.64 -57.58
C ASP A 550 11.25 -54.14 -56.35
N LEU A 551 12.13 -53.16 -56.57
CA LEU A 551 12.87 -52.45 -55.51
C LEU A 551 11.96 -51.96 -54.36
N SER A 552 10.72 -51.62 -54.66
CA SER A 552 9.70 -51.22 -53.67
C SER A 552 9.35 -52.32 -52.66
N GLU A 553 9.51 -53.59 -53.01
CA GLU A 553 9.25 -54.74 -52.14
C GLU A 553 10.50 -55.16 -51.33
N GLY A 554 11.71 -54.88 -51.84
CA GLY A 554 12.98 -55.20 -51.18
C GLY A 554 13.46 -54.18 -50.15
N VAL A 555 13.24 -52.88 -50.41
CA VAL A 555 13.64 -51.77 -49.53
C VAL A 555 13.11 -51.92 -48.09
N PRO A 556 11.85 -52.32 -47.84
CA PRO A 556 11.36 -52.57 -46.48
C PRO A 556 12.20 -53.60 -45.73
N PHE A 557 12.60 -54.71 -46.37
CA PHE A 557 13.41 -55.75 -45.74
C PHE A 557 14.84 -55.29 -45.44
N ALA A 558 15.43 -54.46 -46.30
CA ALA A 558 16.72 -53.83 -46.03
C ALA A 558 16.65 -52.94 -44.76
N ILE A 559 15.60 -52.10 -44.66
CA ILE A 559 15.39 -51.25 -43.49
C ILE A 559 15.14 -52.09 -42.22
N MET A 560 14.30 -53.13 -42.30
CA MET A 560 14.02 -54.01 -41.16
C MET A 560 15.28 -54.74 -40.68
N ARG A 561 16.16 -55.19 -41.60
CA ARG A 561 17.44 -55.80 -41.25
C ARG A 561 18.35 -54.84 -40.48
N GLU A 562 18.55 -53.63 -41.01
CA GLU A 562 19.36 -52.60 -40.35
C GLU A 562 18.75 -52.16 -39.01
N ALA A 563 17.43 -52.30 -38.87
CA ALA A 563 16.70 -52.14 -37.61
C ALA A 563 16.65 -53.41 -36.73
N GLY A 564 17.38 -54.48 -37.09
CA GLY A 564 17.64 -55.66 -36.26
C GLY A 564 16.80 -56.90 -36.53
N LEU A 565 16.01 -56.96 -37.62
CA LEU A 565 15.23 -58.16 -37.97
C LEU A 565 16.15 -59.31 -38.44
N GLY A 566 16.02 -60.48 -37.82
CA GLY A 566 16.73 -61.68 -38.24
C GLY A 566 16.27 -62.21 -39.60
N SER A 567 17.18 -62.87 -40.34
CA SER A 567 16.91 -63.46 -41.66
C SER A 567 15.74 -64.45 -41.64
N ASN A 568 15.66 -65.30 -40.61
CA ASN A 568 14.55 -66.26 -40.42
C ASN A 568 13.18 -65.58 -40.34
N ASP A 569 13.07 -64.45 -39.65
CA ASP A 569 11.81 -63.74 -39.51
C ASP A 569 11.46 -62.96 -40.78
N ALA A 570 12.46 -62.38 -41.46
CA ALA A 570 12.28 -61.78 -42.79
C ALA A 570 11.71 -62.80 -43.81
N ALA A 571 12.28 -64.00 -43.88
CA ALA A 571 11.80 -65.05 -44.78
C ALA A 571 10.39 -65.55 -44.43
N ARG A 572 10.01 -65.56 -43.15
CA ARG A 572 8.63 -65.89 -42.73
C ARG A 572 7.64 -64.85 -43.23
N VAL A 573 7.99 -63.56 -43.20
CA VAL A 573 7.17 -62.49 -43.79
C VAL A 573 7.05 -62.70 -45.29
N MET A 574 8.16 -62.92 -46.01
CA MET A 574 8.16 -63.20 -47.46
C MET A 574 7.26 -64.39 -47.81
N LYS A 575 7.31 -65.47 -47.03
CA LYS A 575 6.45 -66.64 -47.23
C LYS A 575 4.97 -66.32 -47.00
N LYS A 576 4.64 -65.51 -45.97
CA LYS A 576 3.27 -65.04 -45.72
C LYS A 576 2.75 -64.13 -46.86
N LEU A 577 3.63 -63.41 -47.55
CA LEU A 577 3.31 -62.64 -48.77
C LEU A 577 3.11 -63.52 -50.01
N GLY A 578 3.31 -64.84 -49.91
CA GLY A 578 3.16 -65.79 -51.01
C GLY A 578 4.42 -65.92 -51.88
N TRP A 579 5.56 -65.37 -51.46
CA TRP A 579 6.80 -65.49 -52.22
C TRP A 579 7.37 -66.89 -52.08
N GLY A 580 7.71 -67.52 -53.21
CA GLY A 580 8.48 -68.76 -53.22
C GLY A 580 9.94 -68.54 -52.79
N TRP A 581 10.65 -69.63 -52.51
CA TRP A 581 12.02 -69.57 -51.98
C TRP A 581 13.04 -68.85 -52.89
N ILE A 582 12.85 -68.86 -54.21
CA ILE A 582 13.76 -68.18 -55.17
C ILE A 582 13.66 -66.65 -55.04
N PRO A 583 12.46 -66.01 -55.20
CA PRO A 583 12.30 -64.58 -54.91
C PRO A 583 12.73 -64.19 -53.50
N ALA A 584 12.42 -65.01 -52.48
CA ALA A 584 12.84 -64.74 -51.11
C ALA A 584 14.37 -64.75 -50.97
N CYS A 585 15.08 -65.68 -51.62
CA CYS A 585 16.54 -65.72 -51.64
C CYS A 585 17.14 -64.44 -52.23
N ILE A 586 16.60 -63.98 -53.36
CA ILE A 586 17.07 -62.76 -54.04
C ILE A 586 16.90 -61.55 -53.11
N GLN A 587 15.72 -61.43 -52.49
CA GLN A 587 15.38 -60.27 -51.64
C GLN A 587 16.13 -60.28 -50.31
N LEU A 588 16.42 -61.44 -49.72
CA LEU A 588 17.29 -61.55 -48.54
C LEU A 588 18.72 -61.10 -48.85
N VAL A 589 19.28 -61.51 -49.99
CA VAL A 589 20.61 -61.06 -50.42
C VAL A 589 20.61 -59.56 -50.73
N GLN A 590 19.57 -59.05 -51.40
CA GLN A 590 19.42 -57.61 -51.69
C GLN A 590 19.25 -56.76 -50.43
N ALA A 591 18.56 -57.27 -49.41
CA ALA A 591 18.47 -56.63 -48.10
C ALA A 591 19.82 -56.66 -47.34
N GLY A 592 20.80 -57.43 -47.80
CA GLY A 592 22.17 -57.50 -47.26
C GLY A 592 22.38 -58.60 -46.22
N TYR A 593 21.46 -59.56 -46.07
CA TYR A 593 21.67 -60.71 -45.20
C TYR A 593 22.84 -61.57 -45.71
N GLY A 594 23.67 -62.07 -44.79
CA GLY A 594 24.85 -62.87 -45.14
C GLY A 594 24.47 -64.15 -45.89
N ALA A 595 25.29 -64.56 -46.87
CA ALA A 595 25.00 -65.73 -47.71
C ALA A 595 24.75 -67.01 -46.89
N GLY A 596 25.52 -67.24 -45.81
CA GLY A 596 25.32 -68.38 -44.91
C GLY A 596 23.98 -68.35 -44.17
N ASP A 597 23.59 -67.17 -43.68
CA ASP A 597 22.33 -66.97 -42.96
C ASP A 597 21.13 -67.10 -43.89
N THR A 598 21.24 -66.60 -45.13
CA THR A 598 20.21 -66.72 -46.16
C THR A 598 19.94 -68.18 -46.51
N TRP A 599 20.98 -68.99 -46.76
CA TRP A 599 20.78 -70.41 -47.06
C TRP A 599 20.23 -71.19 -45.86
N GLY A 600 20.74 -70.92 -44.66
CA GLY A 600 20.20 -71.50 -43.44
C GLY A 600 18.72 -71.18 -43.26
N THR A 601 18.34 -69.94 -43.54
CA THR A 601 16.98 -69.42 -43.44
C THR A 601 16.02 -70.03 -44.45
N LEU A 602 16.45 -70.13 -45.71
CA LEU A 602 15.63 -70.71 -46.77
C LEU A 602 15.31 -72.17 -46.46
N TRP A 603 16.28 -72.93 -45.93
CA TRP A 603 16.00 -74.26 -45.42
C TRP A 603 14.96 -74.22 -44.30
N ASP A 604 15.17 -73.42 -43.25
CA ASP A 604 14.29 -73.43 -42.08
C ASP A 604 12.82 -73.05 -42.42
N VAL A 605 12.63 -72.08 -43.31
CA VAL A 605 11.30 -71.52 -43.63
C VAL A 605 10.65 -72.20 -44.84
N TYR A 606 11.44 -72.61 -45.83
CA TYR A 606 10.97 -73.17 -47.12
C TYR A 606 11.32 -74.65 -47.31
N HIS A 607 11.71 -75.39 -46.27
CA HIS A 607 12.15 -76.80 -46.36
C HIS A 607 11.22 -77.70 -47.19
N ASN A 608 9.90 -77.54 -47.13
CA ASN A 608 8.98 -78.35 -47.92
C ASN A 608 9.11 -78.08 -49.41
N GLU A 609 9.14 -76.81 -49.82
CA GLU A 609 9.29 -76.42 -51.23
C GLU A 609 10.66 -76.82 -51.78
N LEU A 610 11.72 -76.56 -51.01
CA LEU A 610 13.08 -76.98 -51.33
C LEU A 610 13.19 -78.51 -51.39
N GLY A 611 12.57 -79.22 -50.45
CA GLY A 611 12.52 -80.67 -50.40
C GLY A 611 11.81 -81.27 -51.61
N PHE A 612 10.67 -80.73 -52.00
CA PHE A 612 9.98 -81.14 -53.23
C PHE A 612 10.81 -80.87 -54.48
N GLN A 613 11.49 -79.73 -54.56
CA GLN A 613 12.38 -79.47 -55.69
C GLN A 613 13.59 -80.38 -55.71
N VAL A 614 14.23 -80.64 -54.56
CA VAL A 614 15.31 -81.61 -54.45
C VAL A 614 14.81 -83.01 -54.84
N LEU A 615 13.61 -83.42 -54.42
CA LEU A 615 13.03 -84.70 -54.83
C LEU A 615 12.69 -84.74 -56.33
N ASN A 616 12.18 -83.65 -56.91
CA ASN A 616 11.90 -83.55 -58.34
C ASN A 616 13.17 -83.53 -59.18
N ILE A 617 14.23 -82.88 -58.69
CA ILE A 617 15.56 -82.91 -59.28
C ILE A 617 16.13 -84.31 -59.15
N MET A 618 16.05 -84.94 -57.98
CA MET A 618 16.53 -86.30 -57.77
C MET A 618 15.76 -87.30 -58.65
N SER A 619 14.46 -87.11 -58.86
CA SER A 619 13.68 -87.96 -59.77
C SER A 619 13.97 -87.68 -61.25
N ALA A 620 14.29 -86.43 -61.63
CA ALA A 620 14.72 -86.06 -62.98
C ALA A 620 16.18 -86.43 -63.29
N VAL A 621 17.05 -86.43 -62.27
CA VAL A 621 18.48 -86.75 -62.36
C VAL A 621 18.73 -88.24 -62.10
N ALA A 622 17.87 -88.96 -61.37
CA ALA A 622 18.02 -90.41 -61.16
C ALA A 622 18.17 -91.21 -62.48
N PRO A 623 17.43 -90.90 -63.57
CA PRO A 623 17.66 -91.49 -64.89
C PRO A 623 18.98 -91.06 -65.56
N LEU A 624 19.51 -89.87 -65.24
CA LEU A 624 20.78 -89.35 -65.79
C LEU A 624 22.00 -89.85 -65.00
N ALA A 625 21.84 -90.06 -63.70
CA ALA A 625 22.82 -90.62 -62.79
C ALA A 625 22.96 -92.13 -63.01
N SER A 626 21.87 -92.85 -63.34
CA SER A 626 21.95 -94.24 -63.81
C SER A 626 22.67 -94.39 -65.17
N LEU A 627 22.86 -93.28 -65.89
CA LEU A 627 23.64 -93.19 -67.13
C LEU A 627 25.06 -92.60 -66.93
N GLY A 628 25.49 -92.29 -65.70
CA GLY A 628 26.86 -91.85 -65.39
C GLY A 628 27.20 -90.40 -65.74
N LEU A 629 26.22 -89.52 -65.98
CA LEU A 629 26.45 -88.13 -66.42
C LEU A 629 26.30 -87.07 -65.32
N ALA A 630 26.40 -87.46 -64.04
CA ALA A 630 26.06 -86.61 -62.89
C ALA A 630 27.03 -85.43 -62.63
N ASP A 631 28.21 -85.41 -63.24
CA ASP A 631 29.28 -84.46 -62.90
C ASP A 631 29.09 -83.03 -63.43
N ASN A 632 28.09 -82.77 -64.29
CA ASN A 632 27.89 -81.45 -64.92
C ASN A 632 26.90 -80.51 -64.17
N LEU A 633 26.46 -80.82 -62.95
CA LEU A 633 25.45 -80.04 -62.21
C LEU A 633 26.05 -79.23 -61.05
N THR A 634 26.95 -78.29 -61.35
CA THR A 634 27.74 -77.53 -60.35
C THR A 634 26.91 -76.54 -59.51
N THR A 635 25.92 -75.86 -60.08
CA THR A 635 25.05 -74.94 -59.30
C THR A 635 24.09 -75.70 -58.38
N LEU A 636 23.63 -76.88 -58.83
CA LEU A 636 22.68 -77.77 -58.13
C LEU A 636 23.30 -78.53 -56.97
N GLN A 637 24.55 -79.00 -57.11
CA GLN A 637 25.28 -79.67 -56.03
C GLN A 637 25.43 -78.80 -54.78
N SER A 638 25.55 -77.48 -54.93
CA SER A 638 25.71 -76.56 -53.79
C SER A 638 24.45 -76.50 -52.92
N VAL A 639 23.27 -76.37 -53.54
CA VAL A 639 21.96 -76.31 -52.87
C VAL A 639 21.64 -77.66 -52.22
N THR A 640 21.84 -78.76 -52.96
CA THR A 640 21.56 -80.12 -52.45
C THR A 640 22.51 -80.51 -51.32
N ARG A 641 23.81 -80.16 -51.38
CA ARG A 641 24.76 -80.41 -50.27
C ARG A 641 24.45 -79.59 -49.02
N ALA A 642 24.11 -78.30 -49.16
CA ALA A 642 23.78 -77.47 -48.02
C ALA A 642 22.49 -77.93 -47.33
N ALA A 643 21.46 -78.25 -48.12
CA ALA A 643 20.18 -78.81 -47.64
C ALA A 643 20.36 -80.15 -46.93
N LEU A 644 21.08 -81.11 -47.55
CA LEU A 644 21.37 -82.42 -46.94
C LEU A 644 22.21 -82.30 -45.67
N ARG A 645 23.22 -81.42 -45.63
CA ARG A 645 24.07 -81.24 -44.45
C ARG A 645 23.27 -80.70 -43.26
N LYS A 646 22.32 -79.78 -43.49
CA LYS A 646 21.44 -79.24 -42.43
C LYS A 646 20.34 -80.21 -42.02
N ALA A 647 19.71 -80.92 -42.98
CA ALA A 647 18.76 -82.00 -42.71
C ALA A 647 19.37 -83.11 -41.85
N MET A 648 20.61 -83.51 -42.15
CA MET A 648 21.35 -84.46 -41.34
C MET A 648 21.70 -83.89 -39.96
N MET A 649 22.15 -82.63 -39.86
CA MET A 649 22.42 -82.02 -38.55
C MET A 649 21.17 -81.93 -37.66
N ASP A 650 20.01 -81.58 -38.20
CA ASP A 650 18.74 -81.57 -37.44
C ASP A 650 18.29 -82.98 -37.03
N TYR A 651 18.47 -83.97 -37.90
CA TYR A 651 18.23 -85.39 -37.59
C TYR A 651 19.14 -85.92 -36.46
N PHE A 652 20.36 -85.38 -36.33
CA PHE A 652 21.29 -85.76 -35.25
C PHE A 652 21.15 -84.92 -33.97
N LEU A 653 20.57 -83.71 -34.04
CA LEU A 653 20.48 -82.78 -32.89
C LEU A 653 19.07 -82.69 -32.26
N ARG A 654 18.00 -83.13 -32.93
CA ARG A 654 16.67 -83.28 -32.34
C ARG A 654 16.35 -84.75 -32.05
N LYS A 655 16.69 -85.18 -30.84
CA LYS A 655 15.97 -86.23 -30.12
C LYS A 655 14.99 -85.58 -29.17
#